data_AF-A0A6N2V706-F1
#
_entry.id   AF-A0A6N2V706-F1
#
_cell.length_a   1.000
_cell.length_b   1.000
_cell.length_c   1.000
_cell.angle_alpha   90.00
_cell.angle_beta   90.00
_cell.angle_gamma   90.00
#
_symmetry.space_group_name_H-M   'P 1'
#
loop_
_entity.id
_entity.type
_entity.pdbx_description
1 polymer ?
#
loop_
_entity_poly.entity_id
_entity_poly.type
_entity_poly.pdbx_seq_one_letter_code
_entity_poly.pdbx_strand_id
1 'polypeptide(L)'
;MEKKKGYSMFERDKLDPADSMRIERNIYFEEQTADLSGLTALPLEQLQALREEYAAAEQAAFEALQEQAAAWDEQAGKTLAIDKAIEYVRTPEATHTANQWEATDYGKHISNRVYQMRYHISENTRYDREKEKSIPYSWTLSWSIYTNSPHNYGQAKIAGQERKVFADKAAMEKYLNGRIKAYQHLFTEVSPPIPPEYAEHFKVNGQLLPGYAIEGEERAQPTAEKAAPTTAEPPQDTEQRKERETINEQFSILIDSRSRFETGKPGGVWLPMPTTTEQLHAAMESVGITADNPQDFFINGYSSTEDCPFDLPLSVIQSASMDELNYFGKLLEMQSDGDKDKFAAAVTHGEYAGSMKDLINLAQNLDCYWLYPTVRSEEDYGYYLIDELDELELPEEAKKYFKYEEYGRDAVSKDKGQFTEQGYIYNNQNTFTEWYRGTENEIPKEYRVMSFPQPERGGQDKTFMDAAATEQTARTAAEQPQEPHPVIPIVLTAGKPAEKLKEITDRLEQGITELFDSERYKEYLKVMSKFHNYSFRNTVLIAMQKPDASLLAGFSAWKNNFERNVMRGQKGIKIIAPSPYKIKQEMQKIDPHTQKPIIGKDGKPVTEEKEITIPAYKVVSVFDVSQTEGKELPDIAVDELTGDVDRYKDFFAALEKTSPVPIAFENIEGGSHGYYHLEDKRIAINEGMSELQTLKTAIHEIAHAKLHDIDLNAPKDEQPRVDRRTREVEAESVAYTVCQHYGLDTSDYSFGYVAGWSSGRELSELKSSLETIRSAAAEIINSIDANFAELQKAQDKEQTAGQEQPTREGQEAAPQPEAPKKADTAGKEKPEAAPKEAFTPETIYRVRRNPYSDSRENSHLLQAYVTQENGRAKMGDVLYTGTPEKCRELMGQLKSGELTEGDVKQLYAKAQETAQTTGQDKDTFSIYQIKGGDETRDFRFEPYDRLQAAGNVVDKANYELVYSAPLAPETSLEDIYTRFNIDHPKDFKGHSLSVSDVVVLHQNGQDTAHYVDSVGFRQVPEFLQEQKQLTPDELTTGETIQTPRGTFHVTAMSREQIEAAGYGFHHQSDDGKYLIMGNGTRAFAVAAEQPEKANPLKHIEDTVEQNDNNFDGIINNTPTVDELEAKVKAGETISLVDLANAVKADKERGKEAKPEKKPSIRAQLRADKEKAQKKNAKQKLQDLERS
;
A
#
# COMPACT_ATOMS: atom_id res chain seq x y z
N MET A 1 5.62 -25.78 -47.99
CA MET A 1 6.30 -24.70 -48.72
C MET A 1 6.10 -24.92 -50.21
N GLU A 2 5.07 -24.31 -50.79
CA GLU A 2 5.07 -24.08 -52.24
C GLU A 2 6.06 -22.95 -52.53
N LYS A 3 7.05 -23.20 -53.39
CA LYS A 3 8.03 -22.17 -53.78
C LYS A 3 7.45 -21.35 -54.92
N LYS A 4 6.97 -20.15 -54.61
CA LYS A 4 6.66 -19.13 -55.61
C LYS A 4 7.94 -18.31 -55.87
N LYS A 5 8.11 -17.78 -57.09
CA LYS A 5 9.34 -17.08 -57.46
C LYS A 5 9.52 -15.84 -56.57
N GLY A 6 10.62 -15.79 -55.81
CA GLY A 6 11.00 -14.65 -54.97
C GLY A 6 10.53 -14.68 -53.52
N TYR A 7 9.62 -15.59 -53.12
CA TYR A 7 9.23 -15.74 -51.72
C TYR A 7 8.71 -17.15 -51.41
N SER A 8 8.86 -17.58 -50.16
CA SER A 8 8.26 -18.81 -49.63
C SER A 8 7.24 -18.51 -48.54
N MET A 9 6.29 -19.44 -48.36
CA MET A 9 5.22 -19.32 -47.39
C MET A 9 5.22 -20.51 -46.43
N PHE A 10 5.06 -20.21 -45.14
CA PHE A 10 4.88 -21.16 -44.05
C PHE A 10 3.44 -21.08 -43.53
N GLU A 11 2.87 -22.24 -43.22
CA GLU A 11 1.45 -22.42 -42.91
C GLU A 11 1.30 -23.29 -41.66
N ARG A 12 0.49 -22.86 -40.67
CA ARG A 12 0.21 -23.64 -39.46
C ARG A 12 -1.21 -23.44 -38.93
N ASP A 13 -2.15 -24.16 -39.53
CA ASP A 13 -3.57 -24.06 -39.16
C ASP A 13 -3.99 -25.20 -38.22
N LYS A 14 -4.87 -24.91 -37.26
CA LYS A 14 -5.46 -25.87 -36.31
C LYS A 14 -6.89 -25.47 -35.99
N LEU A 15 -7.78 -26.45 -35.85
CA LEU A 15 -9.14 -26.23 -35.38
C LEU A 15 -9.48 -27.30 -34.33
N ASP A 16 -9.79 -26.85 -33.11
CA ASP A 16 -10.37 -27.61 -32.01
C ASP A 16 -11.84 -27.17 -31.86
N PRO A 17 -12.82 -27.99 -32.26
CA PRO A 17 -14.24 -27.61 -32.23
C PRO A 17 -14.72 -27.21 -30.83
N ALA A 18 -15.58 -26.19 -30.76
CA ALA A 18 -16.12 -25.62 -29.52
C ALA A 18 -15.09 -25.01 -28.56
N ASP A 19 -13.82 -24.92 -28.97
CA ASP A 19 -12.71 -24.50 -28.12
C ASP A 19 -11.83 -23.44 -28.83
N SER A 20 -11.12 -23.78 -29.92
CA SER A 20 -10.21 -22.83 -30.58
C SER A 20 -10.01 -23.04 -32.09
N MET A 21 -9.85 -21.95 -32.84
CA MET A 21 -9.45 -21.96 -34.26
C MET A 21 -8.19 -21.10 -34.46
N ARG A 22 -7.17 -21.65 -35.13
CA ARG A 22 -5.90 -20.97 -35.44
C ARG A 22 -5.61 -21.08 -36.93
N ILE A 23 -5.37 -19.95 -37.58
CA ILE A 23 -4.88 -19.85 -38.95
C ILE A 23 -3.61 -19.01 -38.92
N GLU A 24 -2.50 -19.56 -39.40
CA GLU A 24 -1.20 -18.88 -39.37
C GLU A 24 -0.51 -18.98 -40.73
N ARG A 25 -0.08 -17.83 -41.26
CA ARG A 25 0.60 -17.68 -42.56
C ARG A 25 1.78 -16.73 -42.41
N ASN A 26 2.99 -17.22 -42.67
CA ASN A 26 4.21 -16.40 -42.65
C ASN A 26 4.85 -16.40 -44.05
N ILE A 27 5.21 -15.23 -44.56
CA ILE A 27 5.89 -15.08 -45.86
C ILE A 27 7.35 -14.68 -45.63
N TYR A 28 8.27 -15.35 -46.33
CA TYR A 28 9.70 -15.11 -46.28
C TYR A 28 10.22 -14.75 -47.67
N PHE A 29 10.98 -13.67 -47.76
CA PHE A 29 11.60 -13.26 -49.00
C PHE A 29 12.82 -14.14 -49.32
N GLU A 30 12.90 -14.65 -50.55
CA GLU A 30 14.02 -15.51 -50.98
C GLU A 30 14.92 -14.75 -51.95
N GLU A 31 15.97 -14.10 -51.44
CA GLU A 31 16.92 -13.29 -52.21
C GLU A 31 17.55 -14.05 -53.40
N GLN A 32 17.76 -15.36 -53.25
CA GLN A 32 18.37 -16.20 -54.28
C GLN A 32 17.47 -16.43 -55.50
N THR A 33 16.16 -16.26 -55.36
CA THR A 33 15.17 -16.48 -56.44
C THR A 33 14.37 -15.24 -56.79
N ALA A 34 14.54 -14.15 -56.03
CA ALA A 34 13.83 -12.89 -56.23
C ALA A 34 14.50 -12.03 -57.31
N ASP A 35 13.71 -11.68 -58.33
CA ASP A 35 14.10 -10.70 -59.34
C ASP A 35 13.40 -9.37 -59.05
N LEU A 36 14.13 -8.45 -58.40
CA LEU A 36 13.66 -7.11 -58.07
C LEU A 36 13.94 -6.09 -59.19
N SER A 37 14.56 -6.49 -60.30
CA SER A 37 15.03 -5.54 -61.33
C SER A 37 13.91 -4.70 -61.96
N GLY A 38 12.70 -5.25 -62.06
CA GLY A 38 11.53 -4.52 -62.54
C GLY A 38 11.02 -3.47 -61.55
N LEU A 39 11.17 -3.71 -60.24
CA LEU A 39 10.76 -2.78 -59.19
C LEU A 39 11.82 -1.70 -58.96
N THR A 40 13.11 -2.05 -58.95
CA THR A 40 14.18 -1.06 -58.73
C THR A 40 14.34 -0.05 -59.88
N ALA A 41 13.74 -0.31 -61.04
CA ALA A 41 13.67 0.64 -62.16
C ALA A 41 12.61 1.74 -61.97
N LEU A 42 11.67 1.57 -61.04
CA LEU A 42 10.60 2.52 -60.80
C LEU A 42 11.04 3.64 -59.84
N PRO A 43 10.56 4.88 -60.03
CA PRO A 43 10.75 5.94 -59.04
C PRO A 43 10.17 5.55 -57.68
N LEU A 44 10.77 6.06 -56.61
CA LEU A 44 10.38 5.75 -55.24
C LEU A 44 8.89 6.01 -54.99
N GLU A 45 8.34 7.09 -55.53
CA GLU A 45 6.91 7.45 -55.43
C GLU A 45 6.00 6.36 -56.03
N GLN A 46 6.39 5.73 -57.15
CA GLN A 46 5.60 4.67 -57.77
C GLN A 46 5.68 3.34 -57.01
N LEU A 47 6.84 3.05 -56.40
CA LEU A 47 7.00 1.89 -55.53
C LEU A 47 6.19 2.03 -54.23
N GLN A 48 6.13 3.24 -53.68
CA GLN A 48 5.29 3.55 -52.52
C GLN A 48 3.81 3.37 -52.86
N ALA A 49 3.35 3.90 -53.99
CA ALA A 49 1.97 3.72 -54.44
C ALA A 49 1.59 2.25 -54.67
N LEU A 50 2.45 1.45 -55.31
CA LEU A 50 2.22 0.02 -55.50
C LEU A 50 2.20 -0.75 -54.17
N ARG A 51 3.07 -0.38 -53.21
CA ARG A 51 3.05 -0.97 -51.87
C ARG A 51 1.74 -0.67 -51.16
N GLU A 52 1.24 0.55 -51.25
CA GLU A 52 -0.06 0.94 -50.68
C GLU A 52 -1.21 0.17 -51.31
N GLU A 53 -1.20 -0.01 -52.64
CA GLU A 53 -2.21 -0.81 -53.35
C GLU A 53 -2.23 -2.28 -52.89
N TYR A 54 -1.06 -2.93 -52.80
CA TYR A 54 -0.99 -4.32 -52.34
C TYR A 54 -1.32 -4.45 -50.85
N ALA A 55 -0.88 -3.53 -50.01
CA ALA A 55 -1.23 -3.52 -48.59
C ALA A 55 -2.75 -3.37 -48.38
N ALA A 56 -3.42 -2.53 -49.20
CA ALA A 56 -4.87 -2.41 -49.16
C ALA A 56 -5.58 -3.71 -49.58
N ALA A 57 -5.05 -4.41 -50.58
CA ALA A 57 -5.59 -5.72 -50.99
C ALA A 57 -5.37 -6.81 -49.93
N GLU A 58 -4.24 -6.79 -49.21
CA GLU A 58 -3.96 -7.68 -48.07
C GLU A 58 -4.93 -7.41 -46.92
N GLN A 59 -5.18 -6.14 -46.60
CA GLN A 59 -6.14 -5.74 -45.57
C GLN A 59 -7.56 -6.24 -45.91
N ALA A 60 -8.02 -6.06 -47.15
CA ALA A 60 -9.34 -6.54 -47.57
C ALA A 60 -9.47 -8.08 -47.45
N ALA A 61 -8.39 -8.83 -47.68
CA ALA A 61 -8.39 -10.28 -47.49
C ALA A 61 -8.44 -10.66 -45.99
N PHE A 62 -7.83 -9.86 -45.11
CA PHE A 62 -7.88 -10.05 -43.66
C PHE A 62 -9.29 -9.78 -43.11
N GLU A 63 -9.93 -8.69 -43.53
CA GLU A 63 -11.31 -8.36 -43.14
C GLU A 63 -12.29 -9.48 -43.54
N ALA A 64 -12.17 -10.02 -44.76
CA ALA A 64 -12.97 -11.16 -45.19
C ALA A 64 -12.72 -12.42 -44.33
N LEU A 65 -11.51 -12.61 -43.79
CA LEU A 65 -11.20 -13.71 -42.89
C LEU A 65 -11.82 -13.50 -41.50
N GLN A 66 -11.85 -12.26 -41.00
CA GLN A 66 -12.51 -11.91 -39.74
C GLN A 66 -14.01 -12.21 -39.80
N GLU A 67 -14.69 -11.88 -40.90
CA GLU A 67 -16.10 -12.24 -41.08
C GLU A 67 -16.33 -13.75 -41.01
N GLN A 68 -15.44 -14.54 -41.60
CA GLN A 68 -15.52 -16.01 -41.52
C GLN A 68 -15.20 -16.54 -40.12
N ALA A 69 -14.31 -15.88 -39.38
CA ALA A 69 -14.01 -16.23 -37.99
C ALA A 69 -15.20 -15.96 -37.06
N ALA A 70 -15.87 -14.82 -37.21
CA ALA A 70 -17.09 -14.48 -36.47
C ALA A 70 -18.23 -15.49 -36.75
N ALA A 71 -18.36 -15.93 -38.01
CA ALA A 71 -19.32 -16.99 -38.36
C ALA A 71 -18.97 -18.33 -37.70
N TRP A 72 -17.68 -18.62 -37.49
CA TRP A 72 -17.25 -19.79 -36.71
C TRP A 72 -17.57 -19.64 -35.22
N ASP A 73 -17.37 -18.47 -34.61
CA ASP A 73 -17.66 -18.21 -33.18
C ASP A 73 -19.12 -18.54 -32.83
N GLU A 74 -20.07 -18.11 -33.68
CA GLU A 74 -21.49 -18.39 -33.47
C GLU A 74 -21.78 -19.92 -33.47
N GLN A 75 -21.09 -20.67 -34.32
CA GLN A 75 -21.23 -22.12 -34.41
C GLN A 75 -20.50 -22.84 -33.26
N ALA A 76 -19.33 -22.34 -32.86
CA ALA A 76 -18.56 -22.86 -31.74
C ALA A 76 -19.34 -22.70 -30.43
N GLY A 77 -19.97 -21.54 -30.21
CA GLY A 77 -20.84 -21.31 -29.04
C GLY A 77 -22.03 -22.27 -28.97
N LYS A 78 -22.69 -22.55 -30.11
CA LYS A 78 -23.76 -23.57 -30.18
C LYS A 78 -23.24 -24.96 -29.85
N THR A 79 -22.06 -25.31 -30.36
CA THR A 79 -21.44 -26.62 -30.12
C THR A 79 -21.06 -26.78 -28.65
N LEU A 80 -20.47 -25.75 -28.03
CA LEU A 80 -20.10 -25.73 -26.61
C LEU A 80 -21.33 -25.89 -25.71
N ALA A 81 -22.42 -25.18 -26.01
CA ALA A 81 -23.68 -25.33 -25.27
C ALA A 81 -24.22 -26.77 -25.35
N ILE A 82 -24.13 -27.40 -26.52
CA ILE A 82 -24.49 -28.81 -26.71
C ILE A 82 -23.56 -29.72 -25.90
N ASP A 83 -22.25 -29.47 -25.90
CA ASP A 83 -21.30 -30.28 -25.12
C ASP A 83 -21.57 -30.19 -23.61
N LYS A 84 -21.92 -28.99 -23.12
CA LYS A 84 -22.33 -28.77 -21.72
C LYS A 84 -23.67 -29.43 -21.38
N ALA A 85 -24.61 -29.45 -22.31
CA ALA A 85 -25.85 -30.21 -22.16
C ALA A 85 -25.59 -31.72 -22.18
N ILE A 86 -24.69 -32.21 -23.02
CA ILE A 86 -24.27 -33.61 -23.06
C ILE A 86 -23.60 -34.00 -21.74
N GLU A 87 -22.76 -33.14 -21.17
CA GLU A 87 -22.14 -33.33 -19.84
C GLU A 87 -23.20 -33.48 -18.73
N TYR A 88 -24.21 -32.60 -18.73
CA TYR A 88 -25.35 -32.71 -17.81
C TYR A 88 -26.09 -34.05 -17.97
N VAL A 89 -26.42 -34.44 -19.21
CA VAL A 89 -27.15 -35.69 -19.50
C VAL A 89 -26.31 -36.94 -19.20
N ARG A 90 -24.98 -36.87 -19.35
CA ARG A 90 -24.06 -37.99 -19.10
C ARG A 90 -23.66 -38.11 -17.63
N THR A 91 -24.01 -37.16 -16.78
CA THR A 91 -23.72 -37.27 -15.34
C THR A 91 -24.49 -38.44 -14.77
N PRO A 92 -23.81 -39.49 -14.26
CA PRO A 92 -24.49 -40.69 -13.77
C PRO A 92 -25.30 -40.39 -12.51
N GLU A 93 -26.33 -41.18 -12.22
CA GLU A 93 -27.03 -41.07 -10.93
C GLU A 93 -26.14 -41.57 -9.78
N ALA A 94 -26.34 -41.03 -8.56
CA ALA A 94 -25.56 -41.41 -7.40
C ALA A 94 -25.82 -42.88 -7.03
N THR A 95 -24.76 -43.69 -6.95
CA THR A 95 -24.85 -45.08 -6.52
C THR A 95 -25.25 -45.15 -5.04
N HIS A 96 -26.21 -46.02 -4.69
CA HIS A 96 -26.72 -46.10 -3.32
C HIS A 96 -27.15 -47.51 -2.90
N THR A 97 -27.19 -47.77 -1.58
CA THR A 97 -27.62 -49.06 -1.01
C THR A 97 -29.14 -49.17 -0.76
N ALA A 98 -29.91 -48.18 -1.22
CA ALA A 98 -31.37 -48.13 -1.09
C ALA A 98 -31.84 -48.27 0.38
N ASN A 99 -31.19 -47.51 1.28
CA ASN A 99 -31.45 -47.52 2.72
C ASN A 99 -31.20 -48.86 3.43
N GLN A 100 -30.33 -49.72 2.86
CA GLN A 100 -29.91 -50.96 3.50
C GLN A 100 -28.44 -50.88 3.97
N TRP A 101 -28.16 -51.46 5.13
CA TRP A 101 -26.78 -51.53 5.63
C TRP A 101 -26.00 -52.61 4.88
N GLU A 102 -24.96 -52.21 4.17
CA GLU A 102 -24.05 -53.09 3.47
C GLU A 102 -22.68 -53.12 4.16
N ALA A 103 -22.07 -54.30 4.21
CA ALA A 103 -20.72 -54.48 4.73
C ALA A 103 -19.70 -54.33 3.60
N THR A 104 -18.66 -53.54 3.84
CA THR A 104 -17.52 -53.34 2.94
C THR A 104 -16.22 -53.72 3.66
N ASP A 105 -15.13 -53.82 2.90
CA ASP A 105 -13.80 -54.14 3.44
C ASP A 105 -13.32 -53.13 4.50
N TYR A 106 -13.90 -51.92 4.51
CA TYR A 106 -13.52 -50.81 5.38
C TYR A 106 -14.58 -50.47 6.45
N GLY A 107 -15.69 -51.22 6.57
CA GLY A 107 -16.71 -50.96 7.59
C GLY A 107 -18.12 -51.33 7.14
N LYS A 108 -19.14 -50.66 7.69
CA LYS A 108 -20.50 -50.74 7.16
C LYS A 108 -20.98 -49.38 6.71
N HIS A 109 -21.80 -49.34 5.67
CA HIS A 109 -22.41 -48.12 5.20
C HIS A 109 -23.86 -48.33 4.77
N ILE A 110 -24.60 -47.23 4.75
CA ILE A 110 -25.97 -47.11 4.25
C ILE A 110 -26.04 -45.83 3.42
N SER A 111 -26.70 -45.88 2.26
CA SER A 111 -26.89 -44.70 1.42
C SER A 111 -28.22 -44.70 0.69
N ASN A 112 -28.67 -43.50 0.36
CA ASN A 112 -29.74 -43.21 -0.60
C ASN A 112 -29.23 -42.21 -1.64
N ARG A 113 -30.12 -41.64 -2.47
CA ARG A 113 -29.71 -40.71 -3.53
C ARG A 113 -29.05 -39.43 -3.02
N VAL A 114 -29.29 -39.03 -1.76
CA VAL A 114 -28.87 -37.72 -1.19
C VAL A 114 -27.86 -37.85 -0.05
N TYR A 115 -27.95 -38.90 0.76
CA TYR A 115 -27.18 -39.09 1.99
C TYR A 115 -26.45 -40.43 2.00
N GLN A 116 -25.29 -40.45 2.64
CA GLN A 116 -24.51 -41.66 2.91
C GLN A 116 -23.95 -41.63 4.33
N MET A 117 -24.22 -42.66 5.12
CA MET A 117 -23.64 -42.87 6.44
C MET A 117 -22.72 -44.09 6.42
N ARG A 118 -21.52 -43.94 6.98
CA ARG A 118 -20.54 -45.03 7.14
C ARG A 118 -20.00 -45.07 8.55
N TYR A 119 -19.69 -46.27 9.04
CA TYR A 119 -18.96 -46.44 10.29
C TYR A 119 -17.96 -47.59 10.21
N HIS A 120 -16.87 -47.43 10.97
CA HIS A 120 -15.78 -48.39 11.09
C HIS A 120 -15.53 -48.71 12.56
N ILE A 121 -15.37 -49.99 12.87
CA ILE A 121 -15.05 -50.48 14.21
C ILE A 121 -13.70 -51.18 14.14
N SER A 122 -12.73 -50.70 14.91
CA SER A 122 -11.42 -51.34 15.06
C SER A 122 -11.29 -51.93 16.46
N GLU A 123 -10.97 -53.22 16.55
CA GLU A 123 -10.69 -53.90 17.83
C GLU A 123 -9.21 -53.75 18.18
N ASN A 124 -8.88 -53.01 19.25
CA ASN A 124 -7.50 -52.88 19.71
C ASN A 124 -7.18 -54.06 20.60
N THR A 125 -6.29 -54.94 20.13
CA THR A 125 -5.88 -56.14 20.85
C THR A 125 -4.45 -56.01 21.37
N ARG A 126 -4.19 -56.64 22.51
CA ARG A 126 -2.86 -56.78 23.09
C ARG A 126 -2.52 -58.26 23.22
N TYR A 127 -1.36 -58.65 22.71
CA TYR A 127 -0.93 -60.05 22.76
C TYR A 127 -0.54 -60.43 24.19
N ASP A 128 -1.28 -61.38 24.78
CA ASP A 128 -0.99 -61.96 26.08
C ASP A 128 -0.07 -63.17 25.88
N ARG A 129 1.21 -63.02 26.28
CA ARG A 129 2.25 -64.06 26.11
C ARG A 129 1.99 -65.32 26.94
N GLU A 130 1.23 -65.24 28.03
CA GLU A 130 0.91 -66.41 28.86
C GLU A 130 -0.22 -67.25 28.27
N LYS A 131 -1.09 -66.64 27.45
CA LYS A 131 -2.25 -67.30 26.84
C LYS A 131 -2.11 -67.52 25.33
N GLU A 132 -0.99 -67.08 24.75
CA GLU A 132 -0.70 -67.10 23.30
C GLU A 132 -1.85 -66.56 22.44
N LYS A 133 -2.58 -65.57 22.95
CA LYS A 133 -3.78 -65.03 22.29
C LYS A 133 -3.82 -63.51 22.43
N SER A 134 -4.27 -62.85 21.37
CA SER A 134 -4.55 -61.42 21.37
C SER A 134 -5.84 -61.15 22.13
N ILE A 135 -5.76 -60.42 23.25
CA ILE A 135 -6.92 -60.05 24.07
C ILE A 135 -7.33 -58.62 23.69
N PRO A 136 -8.59 -58.38 23.30
CA PRO A 136 -9.10 -57.03 23.07
C PRO A 136 -9.13 -56.25 24.40
N TYR A 137 -8.52 -55.07 24.42
CA TYR A 137 -8.50 -54.19 25.60
C TYR A 137 -9.26 -52.87 25.38
N SER A 138 -9.53 -52.49 24.13
CA SER A 138 -10.39 -51.35 23.79
C SER A 138 -10.94 -51.46 22.37
N TRP A 139 -12.03 -50.73 22.11
CA TRP A 139 -12.67 -50.64 20.80
C TRP A 139 -12.64 -49.21 20.31
N THR A 140 -12.27 -49.00 19.05
CA THR A 140 -12.30 -47.69 18.40
C THR A 140 -13.44 -47.65 17.40
N LEU A 141 -14.31 -46.65 17.52
CA LEU A 141 -15.39 -46.39 16.57
C LEU A 141 -15.12 -45.08 15.82
N SER A 142 -15.26 -45.13 14.50
CA SER A 142 -15.32 -43.98 13.61
C SER A 142 -16.66 -44.00 12.87
N TRP A 143 -17.34 -42.87 12.73
CA TRP A 143 -18.56 -42.79 11.91
C TRP A 143 -18.70 -41.42 11.27
N SER A 144 -19.37 -41.36 10.13
CA SER A 144 -19.56 -40.12 9.37
C SER A 144 -20.76 -40.22 8.46
N ILE A 145 -21.41 -39.08 8.22
CA ILE A 145 -22.56 -38.87 7.35
C ILE A 145 -22.18 -37.74 6.39
N TYR A 146 -22.31 -38.02 5.10
CA TYR A 146 -22.03 -37.09 4.01
C TYR A 146 -23.23 -37.00 3.07
N THR A 147 -23.26 -35.98 2.22
CA THR A 147 -24.09 -35.98 1.02
C THR A 147 -23.54 -36.97 -0.02
N ASN A 148 -24.42 -37.66 -0.73
CA ASN A 148 -24.12 -38.67 -1.74
C ASN A 148 -24.22 -38.07 -3.15
N SER A 149 -23.37 -37.07 -3.45
CA SER A 149 -23.38 -36.41 -4.76
C SER A 149 -22.80 -37.30 -5.87
N PRO A 150 -23.40 -37.31 -7.07
CA PRO A 150 -22.97 -38.13 -8.21
C PRO A 150 -21.76 -37.62 -9.02
N HIS A 151 -21.33 -36.37 -8.87
CA HIS A 151 -20.20 -35.80 -9.62
C HIS A 151 -18.97 -35.72 -8.71
N ASN A 152 -17.85 -36.33 -9.11
CA ASN A 152 -16.68 -36.74 -8.29
C ASN A 152 -15.92 -35.63 -7.51
N TYR A 153 -16.47 -34.44 -7.32
CA TYR A 153 -15.91 -33.35 -6.53
C TYR A 153 -17.01 -32.67 -5.68
N GLY A 154 -17.00 -32.93 -4.37
CA GLY A 154 -17.79 -32.17 -3.39
C GLY A 154 -18.88 -32.97 -2.67
N GLN A 155 -18.48 -33.77 -1.67
CA GLN A 155 -19.41 -34.30 -0.66
C GLN A 155 -19.37 -33.41 0.58
N ALA A 156 -20.52 -32.90 1.01
CA ALA A 156 -20.64 -32.12 2.24
C ALA A 156 -20.71 -33.05 3.45
N LYS A 157 -19.93 -32.75 4.50
CA LYS A 157 -19.94 -33.50 5.76
C LYS A 157 -21.06 -32.97 6.65
N ILE A 158 -22.10 -33.76 6.87
CA ILE A 158 -23.26 -33.39 7.69
C ILE A 158 -22.94 -33.61 9.16
N ALA A 159 -22.41 -34.79 9.50
CA ALA A 159 -22.04 -35.12 10.87
C ALA A 159 -21.02 -36.25 10.90
N GLY A 160 -20.15 -36.29 11.91
CA GLY A 160 -19.26 -37.44 12.08
C GLY A 160 -18.33 -37.30 13.27
N GLN A 161 -17.73 -38.42 13.64
CA GLN A 161 -16.70 -38.50 14.65
C GLN A 161 -15.61 -39.46 14.18
N GLU A 162 -14.42 -38.93 13.97
CA GLU A 162 -13.32 -39.66 13.34
C GLU A 162 -12.73 -40.75 14.24
N ARG A 163 -12.73 -40.52 15.57
CA ARG A 163 -12.23 -41.51 16.52
C ARG A 163 -12.88 -41.37 17.90
N LYS A 164 -13.46 -42.46 18.40
CA LYS A 164 -13.91 -42.58 19.79
C LYS A 164 -13.53 -43.95 20.36
N VAL A 165 -12.85 -43.97 21.50
CA VAL A 165 -12.35 -45.18 22.15
C VAL A 165 -13.24 -45.59 23.30
N PHE A 166 -13.55 -46.89 23.41
CA PHE A 166 -14.38 -47.49 24.44
C PHE A 166 -13.63 -48.62 25.14
N ALA A 167 -13.82 -48.73 26.45
CA ALA A 167 -13.24 -49.79 27.29
C ALA A 167 -14.08 -51.08 27.30
N ASP A 168 -15.32 -51.03 26.78
CA ASP A 168 -16.25 -52.16 26.73
C ASP A 168 -17.02 -52.14 25.39
N LYS A 169 -17.24 -53.33 24.81
CA LYS A 169 -17.94 -53.51 23.53
C LYS A 169 -19.41 -53.13 23.64
N ALA A 170 -20.07 -53.49 24.74
CA ALA A 170 -21.49 -53.20 24.91
C ALA A 170 -21.76 -51.69 25.04
N ALA A 171 -20.85 -50.95 25.69
CA ALA A 171 -20.89 -49.49 25.75
C ALA A 171 -20.73 -48.83 24.37
N MET A 172 -19.82 -49.35 23.53
CA MET A 172 -19.65 -48.87 22.16
C MET A 172 -20.89 -49.16 21.29
N GLU A 173 -21.44 -50.37 21.34
CA GLU A 173 -22.64 -50.75 20.58
C GLU A 173 -23.85 -49.89 20.98
N LYS A 174 -24.02 -49.61 22.28
CA LYS A 174 -25.06 -48.70 22.77
C LYS A 174 -24.90 -47.29 22.20
N TYR A 175 -23.67 -46.78 22.11
CA TYR A 175 -23.38 -45.46 21.53
C TYR A 175 -23.66 -45.43 20.02
N LEU A 176 -23.20 -46.43 19.29
CA LEU A 176 -23.42 -46.55 17.84
C LEU A 176 -24.92 -46.64 17.51
N ASN A 177 -25.67 -47.50 18.21
CA ASN A 177 -27.11 -47.64 18.04
C ASN A 177 -27.86 -46.33 18.35
N GLY A 178 -27.37 -45.54 19.31
CA GLY A 178 -27.90 -44.21 19.58
C GLY A 178 -27.71 -43.24 18.40
N ARG A 179 -26.55 -43.28 17.73
CA ARG A 179 -26.28 -42.45 16.54
C ARG A 179 -27.05 -42.89 15.31
N ILE A 180 -27.12 -44.21 15.06
CA ILE A 180 -27.94 -44.77 13.98
C ILE A 180 -29.40 -44.34 14.17
N LYS A 181 -29.94 -44.42 15.39
CA LYS A 181 -31.31 -43.99 15.70
C LYS A 181 -31.52 -42.48 15.50
N ALA A 182 -30.53 -41.65 15.84
CA ALA A 182 -30.61 -40.20 15.68
C ALA A 182 -30.75 -39.78 14.21
N TYR A 183 -30.03 -40.44 13.30
CA TYR A 183 -30.00 -40.09 11.87
C TYR A 183 -30.82 -41.03 10.98
N GLN A 184 -31.58 -41.95 11.58
CA GLN A 184 -32.42 -42.90 10.83
C GLN A 184 -33.45 -42.20 9.93
N HIS A 185 -33.91 -41.01 10.33
CA HIS A 185 -34.88 -40.21 9.57
C HIS A 185 -34.36 -39.78 8.19
N LEU A 186 -33.04 -39.69 7.98
CA LEU A 186 -32.44 -39.34 6.68
C LEU A 186 -32.46 -40.50 5.67
N PHE A 187 -32.69 -41.73 6.15
CA PHE A 187 -32.66 -42.97 5.37
C PHE A 187 -34.04 -43.66 5.33
N THR A 188 -35.11 -42.88 5.45
CA THR A 188 -36.49 -43.38 5.35
C THR A 188 -36.94 -43.49 3.89
N GLU A 189 -36.52 -42.53 3.06
CA GLU A 189 -36.85 -42.46 1.63
C GLU A 189 -35.60 -42.67 0.77
N VAL A 190 -35.78 -43.22 -0.44
CA VAL A 190 -34.68 -43.47 -1.38
C VAL A 190 -34.20 -42.18 -2.04
N SER A 191 -35.08 -41.17 -2.12
CA SER A 191 -34.77 -39.84 -2.66
C SER A 191 -35.42 -38.77 -1.79
N PRO A 192 -34.92 -38.54 -0.57
CA PRO A 192 -35.42 -37.47 0.27
C PRO A 192 -35.17 -36.11 -0.42
N PRO A 193 -35.95 -35.07 -0.11
CA PRO A 193 -35.66 -33.73 -0.60
C PRO A 193 -34.32 -33.24 -0.04
N ILE A 194 -33.59 -32.46 -0.84
CA ILE A 194 -32.28 -31.91 -0.50
C ILE A 194 -32.49 -30.59 0.27
N PRO A 195 -31.93 -30.43 1.47
CA PRO A 195 -31.90 -29.14 2.15
C PRO A 195 -31.23 -28.07 1.28
N PRO A 196 -31.73 -26.80 1.27
CA PRO A 196 -31.20 -25.75 0.40
C PRO A 196 -29.69 -25.54 0.54
N GLU A 197 -29.15 -25.71 1.76
CA GLU A 197 -27.73 -25.63 2.08
C GLU A 197 -26.83 -26.62 1.29
N TYR A 198 -27.39 -27.71 0.76
CA TYR A 198 -26.64 -28.72 -0.01
C TYR A 198 -27.02 -28.77 -1.49
N ALA A 199 -27.90 -27.90 -1.98
CA ALA A 199 -28.45 -27.97 -3.33
C ALA A 199 -27.38 -27.85 -4.43
N GLU A 200 -26.36 -27.02 -4.22
CA GLU A 200 -25.26 -26.80 -5.18
C GLU A 200 -24.47 -28.09 -5.47
N HIS A 201 -24.35 -29.00 -4.49
CA HIS A 201 -23.67 -30.27 -4.68
C HIS A 201 -24.40 -31.23 -5.63
N PHE A 202 -25.63 -30.92 -6.02
CA PHE A 202 -26.46 -31.72 -6.92
C PHE A 202 -26.80 -30.98 -8.23
N LYS A 203 -26.14 -29.84 -8.51
CA LYS A 203 -26.25 -29.10 -9.76
C LYS A 203 -25.04 -29.35 -10.67
N VAL A 204 -25.27 -29.44 -11.98
CA VAL A 204 -24.21 -29.49 -13.01
C VAL A 204 -24.49 -28.37 -14.01
N ASN A 205 -23.49 -27.54 -14.29
CA ASN A 205 -23.63 -26.35 -15.14
C ASN A 205 -24.81 -25.45 -14.72
N GLY A 206 -25.06 -25.32 -13.41
CA GLY A 206 -26.14 -24.53 -12.82
C GLY A 206 -27.53 -25.18 -12.81
N GLN A 207 -27.71 -26.37 -13.40
CA GLN A 207 -28.99 -27.09 -13.43
C GLN A 207 -29.02 -28.26 -12.44
N LEU A 208 -30.11 -28.41 -11.69
CA LEU A 208 -30.30 -29.53 -10.75
C LEU A 208 -30.40 -30.85 -11.52
N LEU A 209 -29.71 -31.89 -11.04
CA LEU A 209 -29.72 -33.19 -11.68
C LEU A 209 -31.13 -33.84 -11.65
N PRO A 210 -31.46 -34.67 -12.66
CA PRO A 210 -32.78 -35.29 -12.75
C PRO A 210 -33.10 -36.17 -11.53
N GLY A 211 -34.33 -36.07 -11.03
CA GLY A 211 -34.83 -36.90 -9.92
C GLY A 211 -34.46 -36.43 -8.52
N TYR A 212 -33.78 -35.29 -8.40
CA TYR A 212 -33.55 -34.56 -7.15
C TYR A 212 -34.56 -33.42 -6.99
N ALA A 213 -34.90 -33.08 -5.75
CA ALA A 213 -35.81 -31.99 -5.41
C ALA A 213 -35.26 -31.25 -4.20
N ILE A 214 -35.42 -29.92 -4.14
CA ILE A 214 -34.98 -29.10 -3.01
C ILE A 214 -36.15 -29.00 -2.00
N GLU A 215 -35.85 -29.09 -0.71
CA GLU A 215 -36.84 -28.90 0.36
C GLU A 215 -37.54 -27.54 0.21
N GLY A 216 -38.87 -27.57 0.09
CA GLY A 216 -39.69 -26.36 -0.08
C GLY A 216 -40.07 -26.03 -1.53
N GLU A 217 -39.46 -26.69 -2.53
CA GLU A 217 -39.88 -26.57 -3.93
C GLU A 217 -40.87 -27.67 -4.33
N GLU A 218 -42.02 -27.27 -4.88
CA GLU A 218 -43.05 -28.22 -5.33
C GLU A 218 -42.56 -29.04 -6.53
N ARG A 219 -42.76 -30.36 -6.47
CA ARG A 219 -42.26 -31.33 -7.46
C ARG A 219 -42.95 -31.15 -8.81
N ALA A 220 -42.37 -30.34 -9.70
CA ALA A 220 -42.85 -30.26 -11.08
C ALA A 220 -42.60 -31.59 -11.82
N GLN A 221 -43.67 -32.31 -12.15
CA GLN A 221 -43.61 -33.44 -13.07
C GLN A 221 -43.47 -32.94 -14.53
N PRO A 222 -42.74 -33.67 -15.39
CA PRO A 222 -42.44 -33.21 -16.74
C PRO A 222 -43.68 -33.37 -17.63
N THR A 223 -44.18 -32.25 -18.17
CA THR A 223 -45.20 -32.28 -19.22
C THR A 223 -44.53 -32.00 -20.55
N ALA A 224 -44.71 -32.92 -21.50
CA ALA A 224 -44.16 -32.86 -22.84
C ALA A 224 -44.94 -31.92 -23.78
N GLU A 225 -44.18 -31.24 -24.65
CA GLU A 225 -44.48 -30.75 -26.00
C GLU A 225 -45.52 -29.63 -26.28
N LYS A 226 -45.03 -28.65 -27.09
CA LYS A 226 -45.70 -27.60 -27.91
C LYS A 226 -46.22 -26.37 -27.12
N ALA A 227 -46.07 -25.11 -27.54
CA ALA A 227 -45.95 -24.48 -28.86
C ALA A 227 -45.32 -23.06 -28.75
N ALA A 228 -45.02 -22.46 -29.92
CA ALA A 228 -44.35 -21.17 -30.18
C ALA A 228 -45.04 -19.90 -29.60
N PRO A 229 -44.36 -18.73 -29.60
CA PRO A 229 -44.61 -17.60 -28.70
C PRO A 229 -45.78 -16.73 -29.14
N THR A 230 -46.55 -16.20 -28.18
CA THR A 230 -47.50 -15.12 -28.42
C THR A 230 -47.16 -13.95 -27.52
N THR A 231 -46.94 -12.82 -28.17
CA THR A 231 -46.70 -11.47 -27.67
C THR A 231 -47.76 -11.06 -26.65
N ALA A 232 -47.33 -10.57 -25.48
CA ALA A 232 -48.15 -9.76 -24.59
C ALA A 232 -47.23 -8.82 -23.80
N GLU A 233 -47.46 -7.51 -23.96
CA GLU A 233 -46.79 -6.41 -23.28
C GLU A 233 -46.99 -6.48 -21.74
N PRO A 234 -46.03 -5.97 -20.94
CA PRO A 234 -46.20 -5.86 -19.49
C PRO A 234 -47.13 -4.67 -19.14
N PRO A 235 -48.00 -4.80 -18.11
CA PRO A 235 -48.85 -3.71 -17.67
C PRO A 235 -48.03 -2.66 -16.91
N GLN A 236 -48.27 -1.40 -17.28
CA GLN A 236 -47.84 -0.21 -16.57
C GLN A 236 -48.47 -0.15 -15.17
N ASP A 237 -47.65 -0.03 -14.13
CA ASP A 237 -48.09 0.34 -12.79
C ASP A 237 -47.42 1.69 -12.42
N THR A 238 -47.98 2.76 -12.97
CA THR A 238 -47.41 4.13 -12.94
C THR A 238 -48.03 5.04 -11.87
N GLU A 239 -48.74 4.53 -10.86
CA GLU A 239 -49.54 5.40 -9.96
C GLU A 239 -49.12 5.44 -8.47
N GLN A 240 -47.94 4.94 -8.08
CA GLN A 240 -47.44 5.14 -6.69
C GLN A 240 -46.14 5.95 -6.55
N ARG A 241 -45.69 6.63 -7.60
CA ARG A 241 -44.41 7.38 -7.60
C ARG A 241 -44.53 8.89 -7.37
N LYS A 242 -45.67 9.38 -6.89
CA LYS A 242 -45.86 10.81 -6.56
C LYS A 242 -46.24 10.98 -5.11
N GLU A 243 -45.21 11.17 -4.27
CA GLU A 243 -45.18 11.84 -2.96
C GLU A 243 -44.05 11.21 -2.13
N ARG A 244 -42.80 11.59 -2.40
CA ARG A 244 -41.67 11.34 -1.49
C ARG A 244 -40.78 12.58 -1.49
N GLU A 245 -40.84 13.32 -0.39
CA GLU A 245 -39.96 14.45 -0.11
C GLU A 245 -38.54 13.93 0.19
N THR A 246 -37.55 14.43 -0.56
CA THR A 246 -36.11 14.52 -0.26
C THR A 246 -35.53 13.53 0.76
N ILE A 247 -35.21 12.31 0.32
CA ILE A 247 -34.25 11.42 0.97
C ILE A 247 -33.28 10.94 -0.13
N ASN A 248 -31.97 11.00 0.15
CA ASN A 248 -30.87 10.63 -0.75
C ASN A 248 -30.76 9.11 -0.91
N GLU A 249 -31.80 8.49 -1.46
CA GLU A 249 -31.94 7.05 -1.67
C GLU A 249 -30.91 6.56 -2.71
N GLN A 250 -30.04 5.62 -2.33
CA GLN A 250 -29.10 5.00 -3.29
C GLN A 250 -29.71 3.77 -3.94
N PHE A 251 -30.34 2.91 -3.14
CA PHE A 251 -31.12 1.76 -3.58
C PHE A 251 -32.18 1.42 -2.53
N SER A 252 -33.17 0.61 -2.90
CA SER A 252 -34.25 0.17 -2.03
C SER A 252 -34.27 -1.35 -1.91
N ILE A 253 -34.63 -1.84 -0.73
CA ILE A 253 -34.87 -3.27 -0.47
C ILE A 253 -36.33 -3.49 -0.07
N LEU A 254 -36.89 -4.63 -0.46
CA LEU A 254 -38.25 -5.02 -0.10
C LEU A 254 -38.22 -5.92 1.13
N ILE A 255 -38.72 -5.42 2.27
CA ILE A 255 -38.86 -6.19 3.51
C ILE A 255 -40.23 -6.87 3.53
N ASP A 256 -40.26 -8.15 3.88
CA ASP A 256 -41.49 -8.94 3.97
C ASP A 256 -41.46 -9.90 5.17
N SER A 257 -42.62 -10.48 5.50
CA SER A 257 -42.75 -11.47 6.58
C SER A 257 -43.18 -12.84 6.06
N ARG A 258 -42.49 -13.91 6.51
CA ARG A 258 -42.73 -15.29 6.02
C ARG A 258 -44.17 -15.72 6.25
N SER A 259 -44.75 -15.37 7.39
CA SER A 259 -46.16 -15.62 7.72
C SER A 259 -47.12 -14.99 6.72
N ARG A 260 -46.81 -13.81 6.17
CA ARG A 260 -47.64 -13.15 5.15
C ARG A 260 -47.42 -13.74 3.77
N PHE A 261 -46.17 -14.04 3.44
CA PHE A 261 -45.77 -14.69 2.19
C PHE A 261 -46.43 -16.08 2.05
N GLU A 262 -46.36 -16.92 3.09
CA GLU A 262 -46.95 -18.27 3.13
C GLU A 262 -48.49 -18.25 3.12
N THR A 263 -49.11 -17.18 3.64
CA THR A 263 -50.58 -17.03 3.62
C THR A 263 -51.11 -16.40 2.33
N GLY A 264 -50.26 -16.11 1.35
CA GLY A 264 -50.62 -15.56 0.05
C GLY A 264 -51.17 -14.13 0.12
N LYS A 265 -50.87 -13.38 1.20
CA LYS A 265 -51.26 -11.98 1.33
C LYS A 265 -50.22 -11.11 0.60
N PRO A 266 -50.58 -10.36 -0.44
CA PRO A 266 -49.64 -9.46 -1.10
C PRO A 266 -49.19 -8.35 -0.14
N GLY A 267 -47.91 -7.98 -0.24
CA GLY A 267 -47.37 -6.72 0.26
C GLY A 267 -46.16 -6.88 1.17
N GLY A 268 -44.98 -6.51 0.67
CA GLY A 268 -43.83 -6.08 1.48
C GLY A 268 -43.75 -4.55 1.52
N VAL A 269 -42.81 -4.01 2.29
CA VAL A 269 -42.51 -2.57 2.32
C VAL A 269 -41.13 -2.31 1.76
N TRP A 270 -41.07 -1.40 0.78
CA TRP A 270 -39.83 -0.89 0.24
C TRP A 270 -39.18 0.05 1.24
N LEU A 271 -37.98 -0.29 1.68
CA LEU A 271 -37.16 0.51 2.56
C LEU A 271 -35.97 1.09 1.77
N PRO A 272 -35.81 2.43 1.72
CA PRO A 272 -34.67 3.06 1.07
C PRO A 272 -33.41 2.88 1.92
N MET A 273 -32.27 2.76 1.25
CA MET A 273 -30.95 2.67 1.85
C MET A 273 -30.11 3.90 1.49
N PRO A 274 -29.36 4.47 2.45
CA PRO A 274 -29.29 4.06 3.85
C PRO A 274 -30.55 4.42 4.67
N THR A 275 -30.81 3.67 5.74
CA THR A 275 -32.00 3.78 6.61
C THR A 275 -31.62 4.11 8.06
N THR A 276 -32.58 4.56 8.86
CA THR A 276 -32.47 4.63 10.33
C THR A 276 -33.14 3.45 11.01
N THR A 277 -32.82 3.22 12.29
CA THR A 277 -33.47 2.21 13.14
C THR A 277 -34.97 2.44 13.26
N GLU A 278 -35.41 3.69 13.34
CA GLU A 278 -36.82 4.07 13.46
C GLU A 278 -37.59 3.74 12.19
N GLN A 279 -37.00 4.02 11.02
CA GLN A 279 -37.57 3.67 9.72
C GLN A 279 -37.65 2.15 9.53
N LEU A 280 -36.62 1.42 9.99
CA LEU A 280 -36.61 -0.04 9.99
C LEU A 280 -37.72 -0.61 10.89
N HIS A 281 -37.89 -0.07 12.10
CA HIS A 281 -38.96 -0.50 13.01
C HIS A 281 -40.34 -0.24 12.41
N ALA A 282 -40.56 0.94 11.84
CA ALA A 282 -41.81 1.27 11.16
C ALA A 282 -42.11 0.30 10.00
N ALA A 283 -41.08 -0.04 9.20
CA ALA A 283 -41.20 -1.02 8.13
C ALA A 283 -41.51 -2.43 8.69
N MET A 284 -40.81 -2.88 9.74
CA MET A 284 -41.07 -4.16 10.41
C MET A 284 -42.48 -4.26 10.98
N GLU A 285 -42.95 -3.24 11.69
CA GLU A 285 -44.30 -3.21 12.28
C GLU A 285 -45.39 -3.30 11.19
N SER A 286 -45.20 -2.60 10.07
CA SER A 286 -46.15 -2.60 8.96
C SER A 286 -46.34 -3.97 8.31
N VAL A 287 -45.31 -4.83 8.36
CA VAL A 287 -45.35 -6.20 7.85
C VAL A 287 -45.61 -7.25 8.95
N GLY A 288 -45.82 -6.81 10.20
CA GLY A 288 -46.16 -7.65 11.34
C GLY A 288 -44.97 -8.33 12.02
N ILE A 289 -43.76 -7.78 11.87
CA ILE A 289 -42.54 -8.26 12.52
C ILE A 289 -42.36 -7.50 13.84
N THR A 290 -42.14 -8.25 14.92
CA THR A 290 -41.91 -7.76 16.28
C THR A 290 -40.77 -8.53 16.92
N ALA A 291 -40.34 -8.10 18.12
CA ALA A 291 -39.35 -8.83 18.91
C ALA A 291 -39.73 -10.29 19.23
N ASP A 292 -41.01 -10.64 19.15
CA ASP A 292 -41.51 -11.99 19.47
C ASP A 292 -41.48 -12.96 18.26
N ASN A 293 -41.36 -12.45 17.02
CA ASN A 293 -41.27 -13.25 15.79
C ASN A 293 -40.09 -12.84 14.87
N PRO A 294 -38.85 -12.79 15.37
CA PRO A 294 -37.70 -12.34 14.57
C PRO A 294 -37.39 -13.23 13.36
N GLN A 295 -37.77 -14.51 13.41
CA GLN A 295 -37.60 -15.48 12.31
C GLN A 295 -38.50 -15.19 11.09
N ASP A 296 -39.47 -14.31 11.26
CA ASP A 296 -40.43 -13.96 10.24
C ASP A 296 -39.86 -12.94 9.24
N PHE A 297 -38.80 -12.21 9.63
CA PHE A 297 -38.12 -11.22 8.80
C PHE A 297 -37.35 -11.86 7.64
N PHE A 298 -37.55 -11.36 6.42
CA PHE A 298 -36.67 -11.65 5.27
C PHE A 298 -36.75 -10.54 4.21
N ILE A 299 -35.74 -10.50 3.34
CA ILE A 299 -35.64 -9.57 2.21
C ILE A 299 -36.14 -10.28 0.94
N ASN A 300 -37.12 -9.68 0.27
CA ASN A 300 -37.86 -10.28 -0.84
C ASN A 300 -37.58 -9.60 -2.20
N GLY A 301 -36.84 -8.49 -2.21
CA GLY A 301 -36.63 -7.71 -3.42
C GLY A 301 -35.59 -6.62 -3.27
N TYR A 302 -35.11 -6.14 -4.41
CA TYR A 302 -34.11 -5.09 -4.57
C TYR A 302 -34.51 -4.21 -5.75
N SER A 303 -34.26 -2.91 -5.64
CA SER A 303 -34.43 -1.94 -6.73
C SER A 303 -33.33 -0.89 -6.63
N SER A 304 -32.60 -0.66 -7.73
CA SER A 304 -31.71 0.49 -7.88
C SER A 304 -32.49 1.74 -8.27
N THR A 305 -31.86 2.91 -8.11
CA THR A 305 -32.39 4.22 -8.50
C THR A 305 -31.97 4.59 -9.92
N GLU A 306 -32.68 5.55 -10.54
CA GLU A 306 -32.33 6.05 -11.88
C GLU A 306 -30.96 6.74 -11.91
N ASP A 307 -30.51 7.27 -10.77
CA ASP A 307 -29.24 7.98 -10.60
C ASP A 307 -28.03 7.07 -10.29
N CYS A 308 -28.24 5.76 -10.08
CA CYS A 308 -27.16 4.78 -9.85
C CYS A 308 -27.56 3.38 -10.35
N PRO A 309 -27.62 3.14 -11.68
CA PRO A 309 -28.09 1.90 -12.25
C PRO A 309 -26.98 0.84 -12.21
N PHE A 310 -26.77 0.22 -11.06
CA PHE A 310 -26.07 -1.06 -10.97
C PHE A 310 -27.09 -2.16 -10.69
N ASP A 311 -26.94 -3.30 -11.37
CA ASP A 311 -27.79 -4.47 -11.16
C ASP A 311 -27.04 -5.49 -10.31
N LEU A 312 -27.69 -5.98 -9.25
CA LEU A 312 -27.13 -6.97 -8.36
C LEU A 312 -28.00 -8.23 -8.38
N PRO A 313 -27.39 -9.42 -8.46
CA PRO A 313 -28.14 -10.66 -8.30
C PRO A 313 -28.88 -10.65 -6.96
N LEU A 314 -30.18 -10.91 -6.98
CA LEU A 314 -31.03 -10.90 -5.78
C LEU A 314 -30.47 -11.80 -4.66
N SER A 315 -29.78 -12.89 -5.02
CA SER A 315 -29.10 -13.79 -4.09
C SER A 315 -28.03 -13.09 -3.23
N VAL A 316 -27.31 -12.11 -3.80
CA VAL A 316 -26.29 -11.34 -3.07
C VAL A 316 -26.96 -10.49 -1.99
N ILE A 317 -28.03 -9.80 -2.33
CA ILE A 317 -28.82 -8.97 -1.40
C ILE A 317 -29.48 -9.83 -0.31
N GLN A 318 -30.05 -10.97 -0.67
CA GLN A 318 -30.70 -11.88 0.28
C GLN A 318 -29.74 -12.53 1.27
N SER A 319 -28.48 -12.70 0.87
CA SER A 319 -27.42 -13.25 1.74
C SER A 319 -26.82 -12.23 2.71
N ALA A 320 -27.05 -10.93 2.47
CA ALA A 320 -26.48 -9.85 3.26
C ALA A 320 -27.28 -9.61 4.55
N SER A 321 -26.59 -9.17 5.60
CA SER A 321 -27.24 -8.68 6.81
C SER A 321 -27.80 -7.27 6.59
N MET A 322 -28.75 -6.88 7.44
CA MET A 322 -29.34 -5.53 7.36
C MET A 322 -28.31 -4.44 7.65
N ASP A 323 -27.36 -4.72 8.55
CA ASP A 323 -26.27 -3.81 8.87
C ASP A 323 -25.26 -3.69 7.72
N GLU A 324 -24.98 -4.80 7.01
CA GLU A 324 -24.14 -4.77 5.81
C GLU A 324 -24.78 -3.95 4.69
N LEU A 325 -26.08 -4.13 4.43
CA LEU A 325 -26.82 -3.37 3.42
C LEU A 325 -26.87 -1.88 3.77
N ASN A 326 -27.07 -1.55 5.05
CA ASN A 326 -27.10 -0.16 5.50
C ASN A 326 -25.73 0.51 5.38
N TYR A 327 -24.68 -0.22 5.77
CA TYR A 327 -23.31 0.24 5.62
C TYR A 327 -22.93 0.42 4.16
N PHE A 328 -23.30 -0.51 3.28
CA PHE A 328 -23.10 -0.39 1.85
C PHE A 328 -23.84 0.82 1.26
N GLY A 329 -25.09 1.06 1.65
CA GLY A 329 -25.84 2.26 1.26
C GLY A 329 -25.14 3.56 1.69
N LYS A 330 -24.56 3.61 2.90
CA LYS A 330 -23.76 4.75 3.35
C LYS A 330 -22.48 4.93 2.55
N LEU A 331 -21.79 3.84 2.21
CA LEU A 331 -20.58 3.92 1.37
C LEU A 331 -20.89 4.50 -0.01
N LEU A 332 -22.00 4.12 -0.62
CA LEU A 332 -22.45 4.67 -1.90
C LEU A 332 -22.90 6.14 -1.79
N GLU A 333 -23.57 6.51 -0.69
CA GLU A 333 -23.98 7.90 -0.44
C GLU A 333 -22.78 8.86 -0.35
N MET A 334 -21.66 8.40 0.24
CA MET A 334 -20.44 9.20 0.38
C MET A 334 -19.64 9.35 -0.93
N GLN A 335 -20.06 8.71 -2.03
CA GLN A 335 -19.35 8.77 -3.29
C GLN A 335 -19.80 9.95 -4.14
N SER A 336 -18.86 10.50 -4.92
CA SER A 336 -19.21 11.50 -5.95
C SER A 336 -20.00 10.84 -7.07
N ASP A 337 -20.78 11.62 -7.84
CA ASP A 337 -21.59 11.08 -8.93
C ASP A 337 -20.72 10.36 -10.00
N GLY A 338 -19.51 10.86 -10.29
CA GLY A 338 -18.55 10.19 -11.17
C GLY A 338 -17.96 8.90 -10.61
N ASP A 339 -17.91 8.74 -9.28
CA ASP A 339 -17.50 7.48 -8.67
C ASP A 339 -18.64 6.45 -8.65
N LYS A 340 -19.89 6.89 -8.57
CA LYS A 340 -21.06 6.00 -8.69
C LYS A 340 -21.14 5.36 -10.06
N ASP A 341 -20.90 6.14 -11.12
CA ASP A 341 -20.79 5.61 -12.49
C ASP A 341 -19.63 4.62 -12.62
N LYS A 342 -18.49 4.95 -12.02
CA LYS A 342 -17.33 4.05 -11.98
C LYS A 342 -17.62 2.78 -11.21
N PHE A 343 -18.37 2.85 -10.11
CA PHE A 343 -18.81 1.69 -9.36
C PHE A 343 -19.73 0.80 -10.18
N ALA A 344 -20.74 1.37 -10.85
CA ALA A 344 -21.64 0.60 -11.72
C ALA A 344 -20.89 -0.11 -12.86
N ALA A 345 -19.93 0.58 -13.48
CA ALA A 345 -19.05 0.00 -14.48
C ALA A 345 -18.19 -1.13 -13.90
N ALA A 346 -17.64 -0.95 -12.69
CA ALA A 346 -16.78 -1.94 -12.04
C ALA A 346 -17.55 -3.20 -11.59
N VAL A 347 -18.81 -3.04 -11.16
CA VAL A 347 -19.72 -4.15 -10.88
C VAL A 347 -19.96 -4.96 -12.15
N THR A 348 -20.16 -4.28 -13.29
CA THR A 348 -20.34 -4.92 -14.60
C THR A 348 -19.08 -5.65 -15.08
N HIS A 349 -17.90 -5.11 -14.79
CA HIS A 349 -16.60 -5.75 -15.06
C HIS A 349 -16.42 -7.08 -14.28
N GLY A 350 -17.05 -7.21 -13.11
CA GLY A 350 -17.34 -8.51 -12.48
C GLY A 350 -16.24 -9.16 -11.64
N GLU A 351 -15.04 -8.58 -11.52
CA GLU A 351 -13.94 -9.16 -10.74
C GLU A 351 -14.23 -9.26 -9.23
N TYR A 352 -15.03 -8.34 -8.67
CA TYR A 352 -15.35 -8.26 -7.22
C TYR A 352 -16.83 -7.97 -6.94
N ALA A 353 -17.75 -8.60 -7.69
CA ALA A 353 -19.20 -8.37 -7.57
C ALA A 353 -20.00 -9.59 -7.06
N GLY A 354 -19.33 -10.61 -6.53
CA GLY A 354 -19.95 -11.91 -6.20
C GLY A 354 -20.66 -12.01 -4.84
N SER A 355 -20.41 -11.09 -3.92
CA SER A 355 -20.99 -11.10 -2.57
C SER A 355 -21.10 -9.69 -1.99
N MET A 356 -21.88 -9.50 -0.92
CA MET A 356 -21.97 -8.20 -0.25
C MET A 356 -20.61 -7.75 0.30
N LYS A 357 -19.81 -8.71 0.78
CA LYS A 357 -18.42 -8.45 1.17
C LYS A 357 -17.61 -7.87 0.02
N ASP A 358 -17.72 -8.47 -1.17
CA ASP A 358 -16.97 -8.02 -2.34
C ASP A 358 -17.46 -6.66 -2.82
N LEU A 359 -18.77 -6.40 -2.79
CA LEU A 359 -19.34 -5.09 -3.14
C LEU A 359 -18.93 -3.97 -2.17
N ILE A 360 -18.92 -4.26 -0.86
CA ILE A 360 -18.41 -3.33 0.15
C ILE A 360 -16.92 -3.05 -0.06
N ASN A 361 -16.13 -4.05 -0.45
CA ASN A 361 -14.72 -3.85 -0.79
C ASN A 361 -14.54 -3.14 -2.14
N LEU A 362 -15.39 -3.41 -3.13
CA LEU A 362 -15.33 -2.81 -4.46
C LEU A 362 -15.64 -1.31 -4.41
N ALA A 363 -16.70 -0.92 -3.69
CA ALA A 363 -17.02 0.49 -3.42
C ALA A 363 -15.84 1.22 -2.77
N GLN A 364 -15.00 0.47 -2.07
CA GLN A 364 -13.85 0.98 -1.35
C GLN A 364 -12.53 1.01 -2.13
N ASN A 365 -12.46 0.35 -3.29
CA ASN A 365 -11.26 0.20 -4.13
C ASN A 365 -11.48 0.66 -5.59
N LEU A 366 -12.31 1.69 -5.80
CA LEU A 366 -12.57 2.23 -7.14
C LEU A 366 -11.35 2.87 -7.81
N ASP A 367 -10.31 3.17 -7.04
CA ASP A 367 -9.00 3.61 -7.53
C ASP A 367 -8.21 2.51 -8.26
N CYS A 368 -8.62 1.25 -8.13
CA CYS A 368 -8.13 0.14 -8.96
C CYS A 368 -8.72 0.15 -10.38
N TYR A 369 -9.71 1.01 -10.64
CA TYR A 369 -10.39 1.09 -11.91
C TYR A 369 -10.27 2.49 -12.51
N TRP A 370 -10.05 2.52 -13.81
CA TRP A 370 -10.15 3.73 -14.60
C TRP A 370 -11.36 3.66 -15.51
N LEU A 371 -12.18 4.71 -15.52
CA LEU A 371 -13.37 4.83 -16.36
C LEU A 371 -13.21 6.00 -17.31
N TYR A 372 -13.44 5.77 -18.60
CA TYR A 372 -13.56 6.80 -19.63
C TYR A 372 -15.03 6.92 -20.06
N PRO A 373 -15.79 7.89 -19.53
CA PRO A 373 -17.26 7.93 -19.70
C PRO A 373 -17.73 8.20 -21.14
N THR A 374 -16.92 8.92 -21.92
CA THR A 374 -17.22 9.31 -23.30
C THR A 374 -16.91 8.20 -24.31
N VAL A 375 -16.15 7.19 -23.89
CA VAL A 375 -15.66 6.13 -24.77
C VAL A 375 -16.64 4.95 -24.77
N ARG A 376 -17.27 4.69 -25.91
CA ARG A 376 -18.27 3.61 -26.06
C ARG A 376 -17.92 2.57 -27.11
N SER A 377 -16.83 2.77 -27.83
CA SER A 377 -16.35 1.86 -28.87
C SER A 377 -14.82 1.84 -28.92
N GLU A 378 -14.26 0.84 -29.61
CA GLU A 378 -12.81 0.74 -29.86
C GLU A 378 -12.30 1.95 -30.65
N GLU A 379 -13.09 2.46 -31.61
CA GLU A 379 -12.76 3.68 -32.36
C GLU A 379 -12.71 4.92 -31.45
N ASP A 380 -13.70 5.10 -30.58
CA ASP A 380 -13.72 6.21 -29.62
C ASP A 380 -12.52 6.13 -28.67
N TYR A 381 -12.13 4.91 -28.24
CA TYR A 381 -11.00 4.74 -27.35
C TYR A 381 -9.68 5.11 -28.03
N GLY A 382 -9.50 4.69 -29.28
CA GLY A 382 -8.33 5.07 -30.08
C GLY A 382 -8.27 6.57 -30.35
N TYR A 383 -9.40 7.21 -30.66
CA TYR A 383 -9.49 8.67 -30.79
C TYR A 383 -9.11 9.37 -29.49
N TYR A 384 -9.65 8.90 -28.37
CA TYR A 384 -9.38 9.49 -27.07
C TYR A 384 -7.89 9.41 -26.69
N LEU A 385 -7.24 8.27 -26.92
CA LEU A 385 -5.81 8.07 -26.62
C LEU A 385 -4.89 8.97 -27.47
N ILE A 386 -5.25 9.24 -28.72
CA ILE A 386 -4.38 9.92 -29.68
C ILE A 386 -4.67 11.42 -29.79
N ASP A 387 -5.94 11.83 -29.72
CA ASP A 387 -6.34 13.23 -29.90
C ASP A 387 -6.60 13.97 -28.59
N GLU A 388 -7.05 13.29 -27.53
CA GLU A 388 -7.28 13.94 -26.23
C GLU A 388 -6.12 13.73 -25.24
N LEU A 389 -5.49 12.56 -25.25
CA LEU A 389 -4.37 12.23 -24.35
C LEU A 389 -2.98 12.45 -24.98
N ASP A 390 -2.90 12.74 -26.28
CA ASP A 390 -1.67 12.91 -27.06
C ASP A 390 -0.62 11.80 -26.74
N GLU A 391 -1.05 10.54 -26.57
CA GLU A 391 -0.11 9.42 -26.35
C GLU A 391 0.91 9.30 -27.48
N LEU A 392 0.54 9.77 -28.68
CA LEU A 392 1.40 9.83 -29.85
C LEU A 392 1.24 11.19 -30.54
N GLU A 393 2.26 12.04 -30.48
CA GLU A 393 2.26 13.33 -31.19
C GLU A 393 2.26 13.13 -32.72
N LEU A 394 1.09 13.33 -33.34
CA LEU A 394 0.89 13.20 -34.78
C LEU A 394 0.56 14.56 -35.43
N PRO A 395 1.21 14.94 -36.54
CA PRO A 395 0.82 16.11 -37.33
C PRO A 395 -0.64 16.02 -37.82
N GLU A 396 -1.35 17.15 -37.95
CA GLU A 396 -2.77 17.16 -38.37
C GLU A 396 -3.02 16.48 -39.72
N GLU A 397 -2.04 16.52 -40.62
CA GLU A 397 -2.14 15.81 -41.90
C GLU A 397 -2.04 14.29 -41.74
N ALA A 398 -1.34 13.80 -40.72
CA ALA A 398 -1.19 12.37 -40.43
C ALA A 398 -2.38 11.81 -39.64
N LYS A 399 -2.99 12.62 -38.77
CA LYS A 399 -4.22 12.27 -38.02
C LYS A 399 -5.37 11.85 -38.95
N LYS A 400 -5.49 12.47 -40.13
CA LYS A 400 -6.49 12.08 -41.16
C LYS A 400 -6.36 10.65 -41.70
N TYR A 401 -5.20 10.02 -41.54
CA TYR A 401 -4.93 8.65 -42.02
C TYR A 401 -4.66 7.69 -40.87
N PHE A 402 -4.74 8.16 -39.62
CA PHE A 402 -4.52 7.34 -38.45
C PHE A 402 -5.71 6.41 -38.23
N LYS A 403 -5.45 5.12 -37.95
CA LYS A 403 -6.48 4.11 -37.75
C LYS A 403 -6.85 4.00 -36.28
N TYR A 404 -7.73 4.89 -35.85
CA TYR A 404 -8.17 4.98 -34.46
C TYR A 404 -8.81 3.68 -33.95
N GLU A 405 -9.66 3.03 -34.75
CA GLU A 405 -10.30 1.76 -34.37
C GLU A 405 -9.30 0.61 -34.12
N GLU A 406 -8.31 0.44 -35.00
CA GLU A 406 -7.29 -0.62 -34.83
C GLU A 406 -6.41 -0.35 -33.60
N TYR A 407 -5.97 0.90 -33.41
CA TYR A 407 -5.18 1.29 -32.24
C TYR A 407 -5.95 1.11 -30.94
N GLY A 408 -7.23 1.51 -30.91
CA GLY A 408 -8.11 1.33 -29.77
C GLY A 408 -8.36 -0.13 -29.44
N ARG A 409 -8.58 -1.00 -30.43
CA ARG A 409 -8.72 -2.45 -30.22
C ARG A 409 -7.48 -3.09 -29.58
N ASP A 410 -6.29 -2.73 -30.06
CA ASP A 410 -5.03 -3.19 -29.48
C ASP A 410 -4.84 -2.69 -28.05
N ALA A 411 -5.20 -1.42 -27.78
CA ALA A 411 -5.19 -0.84 -26.45
C ALA A 411 -6.17 -1.57 -25.51
N VAL A 412 -7.41 -1.86 -25.95
CA VAL A 412 -8.38 -2.64 -25.16
C VAL A 412 -7.83 -4.02 -24.80
N SER A 413 -7.25 -4.72 -25.78
CA SER A 413 -6.67 -6.05 -25.53
C SER A 413 -5.47 -6.00 -24.57
N LYS A 414 -4.69 -4.92 -24.57
CA LYS A 414 -3.55 -4.73 -23.67
C LYS A 414 -4.00 -4.40 -22.25
N ASP A 415 -4.97 -3.50 -22.13
CA ASP A 415 -5.48 -3.00 -20.85
C ASP A 415 -6.45 -3.98 -20.18
N LYS A 416 -6.97 -4.97 -20.94
CA LYS A 416 -7.97 -5.95 -20.51
C LYS A 416 -9.25 -5.29 -19.96
N GLY A 417 -9.65 -4.17 -20.55
CA GLY A 417 -10.87 -3.47 -20.17
C GLY A 417 -12.12 -3.96 -20.89
N GLN A 418 -13.25 -3.37 -20.53
CA GLN A 418 -14.57 -3.70 -21.04
C GLN A 418 -15.40 -2.43 -21.28
N PHE A 419 -16.23 -2.44 -22.32
CA PHE A 419 -17.23 -1.40 -22.55
C PHE A 419 -18.50 -1.67 -21.73
N THR A 420 -18.95 -0.64 -21.02
CA THR A 420 -20.16 -0.65 -20.17
C THR A 420 -21.09 0.50 -20.58
N GLU A 421 -22.31 0.55 -20.05
CA GLU A 421 -23.24 1.66 -20.32
C GLU A 421 -22.67 3.03 -19.85
N GLN A 422 -21.83 2.99 -18.81
CA GLN A 422 -21.14 4.13 -18.21
C GLN A 422 -19.83 4.50 -18.93
N GLY A 423 -19.40 3.74 -19.95
CA GLY A 423 -18.17 3.99 -20.72
C GLY A 423 -17.18 2.82 -20.70
N TYR A 424 -15.94 3.08 -21.11
CA TYR A 424 -14.88 2.06 -21.13
C TYR A 424 -14.16 2.02 -19.77
N ILE A 425 -14.15 0.84 -19.14
CA ILE A 425 -13.52 0.60 -17.83
C ILE A 425 -12.40 -0.44 -17.96
N TYR A 426 -11.29 -0.23 -17.26
CA TYR A 426 -10.26 -1.26 -17.12
C TYR A 426 -9.63 -1.22 -15.73
N ASN A 427 -9.07 -2.36 -15.33
CA ASN A 427 -8.32 -2.48 -14.08
C ASN A 427 -6.89 -1.97 -14.29
N ASN A 428 -6.51 -0.92 -13.57
CA ASN A 428 -5.20 -0.28 -13.70
C ASN A 428 -4.08 -1.01 -12.92
N GLN A 429 -4.38 -2.18 -12.34
CA GLN A 429 -3.47 -3.04 -11.57
C GLN A 429 -2.96 -2.43 -10.27
N ASN A 430 -3.63 -1.41 -9.74
CA ASN A 430 -3.37 -0.97 -8.36
C ASN A 430 -3.72 -2.08 -7.36
N THR A 431 -3.16 -1.97 -6.15
CA THR A 431 -3.33 -2.96 -5.09
C THR A 431 -4.77 -2.94 -4.54
N PHE A 432 -5.57 -3.95 -4.90
CA PHE A 432 -6.88 -4.17 -4.32
C PHE A 432 -6.77 -4.62 -2.85
N THR A 433 -7.30 -3.83 -1.92
CA THR A 433 -7.20 -4.08 -0.47
C THR A 433 -8.52 -4.59 0.09
N GLU A 434 -8.49 -5.70 0.83
CA GLU A 434 -9.67 -6.24 1.52
C GLU A 434 -9.90 -5.50 2.85
N TRP A 435 -10.77 -4.48 2.84
CA TRP A 435 -11.13 -3.65 3.99
C TRP A 435 -12.18 -4.29 4.90
N TYR A 436 -13.05 -5.12 4.33
CA TYR A 436 -14.14 -5.78 5.04
C TYR A 436 -14.04 -7.29 4.85
N ARG A 437 -13.98 -8.04 5.95
CA ARG A 437 -13.79 -9.51 5.93
C ARG A 437 -15.10 -10.30 6.00
N GLY A 438 -16.25 -9.62 6.00
CA GLY A 438 -17.57 -10.26 6.08
C GLY A 438 -18.02 -10.54 7.51
N THR A 439 -17.57 -9.75 8.50
CA THR A 439 -18.06 -9.87 9.89
C THR A 439 -18.74 -8.59 10.36
N GLU A 440 -19.96 -8.71 10.88
CA GLU A 440 -20.76 -7.55 11.36
C GLU A 440 -20.05 -6.72 12.45
N ASN A 441 -19.11 -7.31 13.18
CA ASN A 441 -18.36 -6.61 14.20
C ASN A 441 -17.39 -5.55 13.66
N GLU A 442 -17.02 -5.64 12.38
CA GLU A 442 -16.19 -4.65 11.68
C GLU A 442 -17.01 -3.45 11.18
N ILE A 443 -18.35 -3.55 11.14
CA ILE A 443 -19.23 -2.44 10.76
C ILE A 443 -19.30 -1.43 11.91
N PRO A 444 -19.03 -0.12 11.69
CA PRO A 444 -19.16 0.90 12.74
C PRO A 444 -20.55 0.90 13.39
N LYS A 445 -20.61 1.19 14.70
CA LYS A 445 -21.85 1.05 15.49
C LYS A 445 -22.94 1.99 15.01
N GLU A 446 -22.58 3.17 14.49
CA GLU A 446 -23.50 4.14 13.94
C GLU A 446 -24.27 3.64 12.69
N TYR A 447 -23.74 2.63 11.99
CA TYR A 447 -24.38 2.06 10.81
C TYR A 447 -25.14 0.76 11.09
N ARG A 448 -25.07 0.26 12.33
CA ARG A 448 -25.82 -0.92 12.76
C ARG A 448 -27.23 -0.52 13.15
N VAL A 449 -28.17 -0.78 12.26
CA VAL A 449 -29.59 -0.43 12.40
C VAL A 449 -30.43 -1.62 12.86
N MET A 450 -29.91 -2.84 12.72
CA MET A 450 -30.67 -4.06 12.97
C MET A 450 -31.10 -4.17 14.44
N SER A 451 -32.40 -4.01 14.68
CA SER A 451 -33.06 -4.25 15.97
C SER A 451 -34.56 -4.46 15.76
N PHE A 452 -35.22 -5.13 16.70
CA PHE A 452 -36.65 -5.44 16.62
C PHE A 452 -37.48 -4.52 17.54
N PRO A 453 -38.70 -4.11 17.13
CA PRO A 453 -39.57 -3.25 17.93
C PRO A 453 -40.08 -3.98 19.19
N GLN A 454 -40.04 -3.30 20.35
CA GLN A 454 -40.42 -3.87 21.65
C GLN A 454 -41.95 -3.78 21.90
N PRO A 455 -42.56 -4.75 22.61
CA PRO A 455 -44.00 -4.74 22.86
C PRO A 455 -44.44 -3.65 23.85
N GLU A 456 -45.52 -2.93 23.51
CA GLU A 456 -46.13 -1.92 24.41
C GLU A 456 -46.63 -2.55 25.72
N ARG A 457 -46.06 -2.16 26.86
CA ARG A 457 -46.58 -2.52 28.20
C ARG A 457 -47.72 -1.60 28.63
N GLY A 458 -48.80 -2.20 29.11
CA GLY A 458 -50.07 -1.56 29.45
C GLY A 458 -50.01 -0.44 30.49
N GLY A 459 -50.89 0.56 30.29
CA GLY A 459 -50.87 1.90 30.87
C GLY A 459 -51.15 2.09 32.37
N GLN A 460 -50.85 1.12 33.24
CA GLN A 460 -50.85 1.34 34.70
C GLN A 460 -49.44 1.33 35.32
N ASP A 461 -48.45 0.72 34.65
CA ASP A 461 -47.04 0.88 35.01
C ASP A 461 -46.42 2.17 34.45
N LYS A 462 -47.06 2.81 33.46
CA LYS A 462 -46.63 4.11 32.91
C LYS A 462 -46.60 5.20 33.98
N THR A 463 -47.58 5.31 34.88
CA THR A 463 -47.60 6.42 35.87
C THR A 463 -46.63 6.26 37.04
N PHE A 464 -46.25 5.04 37.42
CA PHE A 464 -45.27 4.82 38.50
C PHE A 464 -43.83 4.85 37.97
N MET A 465 -43.62 4.41 36.72
CA MET A 465 -42.35 4.58 36.03
C MET A 465 -42.18 5.96 35.42
N ASP A 466 -43.23 6.73 35.10
CA ASP A 466 -43.09 8.11 34.61
C ASP A 466 -42.73 9.06 35.75
N ALA A 467 -43.04 8.78 37.02
CA ALA A 467 -42.52 9.57 38.13
C ALA A 467 -41.03 9.28 38.40
N ALA A 468 -40.60 8.02 38.25
CA ALA A 468 -39.19 7.63 38.36
C ALA A 468 -38.37 7.96 37.09
N ALA A 469 -39.02 7.95 35.92
CA ALA A 469 -38.47 8.35 34.65
C ALA A 469 -38.50 9.87 34.52
N THR A 470 -39.43 10.64 35.09
CA THR A 470 -39.27 12.10 35.09
C THR A 470 -38.10 12.51 36.02
N GLU A 471 -37.79 11.76 37.08
CA GLU A 471 -36.56 11.95 37.86
C GLU A 471 -35.28 11.39 37.17
N GLN A 472 -35.40 10.45 36.23
CA GLN A 472 -34.26 9.95 35.43
C GLN A 472 -34.07 10.75 34.13
N THR A 473 -35.12 11.05 33.36
CA THR A 473 -35.13 11.91 32.17
C THR A 473 -34.82 13.36 32.51
N ALA A 474 -35.21 13.90 33.68
CA ALA A 474 -34.68 15.21 34.14
C ALA A 474 -33.21 15.14 34.60
N ARG A 475 -32.65 13.94 34.82
CA ARG A 475 -31.21 13.71 35.01
C ARG A 475 -30.47 13.30 33.73
N THR A 476 -31.19 12.98 32.66
CA THR A 476 -30.61 12.54 31.37
C THR A 476 -30.77 13.61 30.27
N ALA A 477 -31.63 14.62 30.46
CA ALA A 477 -31.72 15.84 29.66
C ALA A 477 -30.81 16.98 30.18
N ALA A 478 -29.96 16.69 31.14
CA ALA A 478 -28.69 17.40 31.31
C ALA A 478 -27.64 16.39 30.87
N GLU A 479 -26.95 16.64 29.76
CA GLU A 479 -25.76 15.89 29.37
C GLU A 479 -24.85 15.77 30.60
N GLN A 480 -24.76 14.57 31.16
CA GLN A 480 -23.57 14.22 31.91
C GLN A 480 -22.54 13.76 30.89
N PRO A 481 -21.33 14.35 30.88
CA PRO A 481 -20.24 13.89 30.03
C PRO A 481 -20.06 12.39 30.26
N GLN A 482 -19.86 11.61 29.18
CA GLN A 482 -19.37 10.24 29.29
C GLN A 482 -18.25 10.20 30.33
N GLU A 483 -18.29 9.23 31.26
CA GLU A 483 -17.25 9.13 32.27
C GLU A 483 -15.89 9.03 31.56
N PRO A 484 -14.95 9.96 31.82
CA PRO A 484 -13.65 9.93 31.17
C PRO A 484 -12.99 8.59 31.47
N HIS A 485 -12.56 7.89 30.41
CA HIS A 485 -11.73 6.70 30.55
C HIS A 485 -10.58 7.01 31.52
N PRO A 486 -10.21 6.07 32.41
CA PRO A 486 -9.28 6.36 33.49
C PRO A 486 -7.93 6.79 32.91
N VAL A 487 -7.68 8.09 32.95
CA VAL A 487 -6.43 8.69 32.50
C VAL A 487 -5.31 8.15 33.39
N ILE A 488 -4.53 7.20 32.89
CA ILE A 488 -3.43 6.61 33.64
C ILE A 488 -2.19 7.50 33.47
N PRO A 489 -1.78 8.26 34.49
CA PRO A 489 -0.59 9.09 34.38
C PRO A 489 0.63 8.20 34.11
N ILE A 490 1.48 8.62 33.18
CA ILE A 490 2.70 7.88 32.83
C ILE A 490 3.67 7.92 34.02
N VAL A 491 3.70 6.83 34.79
CA VAL A 491 4.67 6.63 35.86
C VAL A 491 5.91 5.97 35.26
N LEU A 492 6.99 6.74 35.11
CA LEU A 492 8.29 6.24 34.67
C LEU A 492 9.00 5.54 35.82
N THR A 493 9.48 4.32 35.58
CA THR A 493 10.10 3.47 36.61
C THR A 493 11.63 3.49 36.54
N ALA A 494 12.19 3.89 35.39
CA ALA A 494 13.64 3.94 35.19
C ALA A 494 14.32 5.07 36.00
N GLY A 495 15.54 4.80 36.49
CA GLY A 495 16.35 5.79 37.22
C GLY A 495 17.14 6.72 36.31
N LYS A 496 17.61 6.23 35.15
CA LYS A 496 18.50 6.98 34.24
C LYS A 496 17.72 7.78 33.19
N PRO A 497 18.20 8.97 32.77
CA PRO A 497 17.53 9.81 31.76
C PRO A 497 17.31 9.12 30.41
N ALA A 498 18.27 8.33 29.92
CA ALA A 498 18.16 7.63 28.64
C ALA A 498 17.09 6.52 28.69
N GLU A 499 17.03 5.75 29.78
CA GLU A 499 16.04 4.69 29.98
C GLU A 499 14.62 5.28 30.15
N LYS A 500 14.48 6.47 30.79
CA LYS A 500 13.21 7.21 30.85
C LYS A 500 12.74 7.70 29.47
N LEU A 501 13.67 8.14 28.62
CA LEU A 501 13.36 8.56 27.25
C LEU A 501 12.93 7.36 26.39
N LYS A 502 13.55 6.19 26.59
CA LYS A 502 13.11 4.95 25.96
C LYS A 502 11.70 4.56 26.43
N GLU A 503 11.47 4.49 27.75
CA GLU A 503 10.17 4.11 28.32
C GLU A 503 9.01 5.03 27.86
N ILE A 504 9.26 6.35 27.71
CA ILE A 504 8.24 7.26 27.19
C ILE A 504 8.02 7.12 25.69
N THR A 505 9.07 6.75 24.94
CA THR A 505 8.97 6.52 23.48
C THR A 505 8.20 5.22 23.21
N ASP A 506 8.49 4.15 23.94
CA ASP A 506 7.77 2.87 23.83
C ASP A 506 6.26 3.07 24.14
N ARG A 507 5.93 3.84 25.18
CA ARG A 507 4.53 4.19 25.49
C ARG A 507 3.88 5.07 24.45
N LEU A 508 4.64 6.00 23.85
CA LEU A 508 4.15 6.83 22.75
C LEU A 508 3.77 5.96 21.55
N GLU A 509 4.57 4.96 21.18
CA GLU A 509 4.26 4.05 20.06
C GLU A 509 3.03 3.19 20.32
N GLN A 510 2.89 2.69 21.55
CA GLN A 510 1.67 2.01 21.97
C GLN A 510 0.46 2.95 21.88
N GLY A 511 0.58 4.18 22.38
CA GLY A 511 -0.47 5.19 22.33
C GLY A 511 -0.90 5.50 20.90
N ILE A 512 0.05 5.63 19.98
CA ILE A 512 -0.24 5.85 18.55
C ILE A 512 -1.02 4.68 17.95
N THR A 513 -0.68 3.44 18.29
CA THR A 513 -1.43 2.27 17.78
C THR A 513 -2.89 2.30 18.27
N GLU A 514 -3.10 2.69 19.53
CA GLU A 514 -4.43 2.81 20.11
C GLU A 514 -5.20 4.06 19.63
N LEU A 515 -4.55 5.03 18.97
CA LEU A 515 -5.21 6.25 18.46
C LEU A 515 -6.11 6.00 17.25
N PHE A 516 -5.92 4.88 16.56
CA PHE A 516 -6.71 4.57 15.36
C PHE A 516 -8.05 3.89 15.64
N ASP A 517 -8.42 3.74 16.91
CA ASP A 517 -9.82 3.55 17.30
C ASP A 517 -10.57 4.89 17.16
N SER A 518 -11.74 4.90 16.50
CA SER A 518 -12.44 6.12 16.08
C SER A 518 -12.65 7.17 17.20
N GLU A 519 -13.01 6.73 18.41
CA GLU A 519 -13.21 7.61 19.57
C GLU A 519 -11.91 8.28 20.04
N ARG A 520 -10.81 7.53 20.09
CA ARG A 520 -9.50 8.05 20.53
C ARG A 520 -8.90 9.01 19.51
N TYR A 521 -9.18 8.79 18.24
CA TYR A 521 -8.78 9.69 17.17
C TYR A 521 -9.44 11.06 17.32
N LYS A 522 -10.76 11.10 17.56
CA LYS A 522 -11.51 12.34 17.79
C LYS A 522 -11.02 13.09 19.02
N GLU A 523 -10.75 12.38 20.12
CA GLU A 523 -10.13 12.95 21.33
C GLU A 523 -8.76 13.57 21.03
N TYR A 524 -7.94 12.88 20.25
CA TYR A 524 -6.63 13.38 19.84
C TYR A 524 -6.73 14.65 18.99
N LEU A 525 -7.60 14.71 17.99
CA LEU A 525 -7.81 15.91 17.17
C LEU A 525 -8.31 17.09 18.03
N LYS A 526 -9.17 16.83 19.03
CA LYS A 526 -9.61 17.84 19.99
C LYS A 526 -8.43 18.40 20.81
N VAL A 527 -7.53 17.55 21.29
CA VAL A 527 -6.30 18.00 21.98
C VAL A 527 -5.40 18.77 21.01
N MET A 528 -5.26 18.30 19.77
CA MET A 528 -4.47 18.94 18.75
C MET A 528 -4.97 20.35 18.41
N SER A 529 -6.29 20.59 18.38
CA SER A 529 -6.85 21.93 18.16
C SER A 529 -6.32 22.96 19.16
N LYS A 530 -6.13 22.56 20.42
CA LYS A 530 -5.61 23.41 21.50
C LYS A 530 -4.08 23.50 21.54
N PHE A 531 -3.41 22.39 21.24
CA PHE A 531 -1.95 22.25 21.37
C PHE A 531 -1.24 22.11 20.00
N HIS A 532 -1.77 22.71 18.94
CA HIS A 532 -1.25 22.60 17.57
C HIS A 532 0.22 23.09 17.42
N ASN A 533 0.69 23.94 18.34
CA ASN A 533 2.07 24.44 18.42
C ASN A 533 3.05 23.50 19.17
N TYR A 534 2.56 22.40 19.76
CA TYR A 534 3.42 21.33 20.27
C TYR A 534 3.76 20.34 19.16
N SER A 535 4.90 19.64 19.29
CA SER A 535 5.24 18.56 18.36
C SER A 535 4.20 17.43 18.43
N PHE A 536 3.97 16.72 17.33
CA PHE A 536 3.07 15.56 17.25
C PHE A 536 3.20 14.63 18.46
N ARG A 537 4.46 14.24 18.76
CA ARG A 537 4.78 13.36 19.90
C ARG A 537 4.30 13.92 21.23
N ASN A 538 4.45 15.21 21.46
CA ASN A 538 4.00 15.85 22.68
C ASN A 538 2.48 15.98 22.72
N THR A 539 1.82 16.28 21.60
CA THR A 539 0.35 16.33 21.49
C THR A 539 -0.27 14.98 21.82
N VAL A 540 0.28 13.88 21.28
CA VAL A 540 -0.13 12.51 21.64
C VAL A 540 0.11 12.23 23.12
N LEU A 541 1.29 12.56 23.65
CA LEU A 541 1.58 12.36 25.08
C LEU A 541 0.64 13.15 26.00
N ILE A 542 0.21 14.35 25.60
CA ILE A 542 -0.78 15.14 26.32
C ILE A 542 -2.14 14.44 26.25
N ALA A 543 -2.59 14.04 25.06
CA ALA A 543 -3.87 13.36 24.87
C ALA A 543 -3.99 12.09 25.74
N MET A 544 -2.93 11.26 25.76
CA MET A 544 -2.89 10.04 26.58
C MET A 544 -2.96 10.29 28.10
N GLN A 545 -2.47 11.45 28.56
CA GLN A 545 -2.28 11.73 29.99
C GLN A 545 -3.25 12.76 30.57
N LYS A 546 -3.90 13.57 29.72
CA LYS A 546 -4.89 14.58 30.10
C LYS A 546 -5.60 15.12 28.83
N PRO A 547 -6.58 14.40 28.27
CA PRO A 547 -7.29 14.83 27.05
C PRO A 547 -8.12 16.10 27.24
N ASP A 548 -8.48 16.44 28.49
CA ASP A 548 -9.17 17.67 28.87
C ASP A 548 -8.21 18.84 29.16
N ALA A 549 -6.91 18.70 28.88
CA ALA A 549 -5.95 19.78 29.09
C ALA A 549 -6.31 21.02 28.25
N SER A 550 -6.11 22.20 28.83
CA SER A 550 -6.46 23.47 28.20
C SER A 550 -5.29 24.43 28.15
N LEU A 551 -4.38 24.40 29.15
CA LEU A 551 -3.16 25.22 29.11
C LEU A 551 -2.05 24.57 29.92
N LEU A 552 -0.88 24.38 29.31
CA LEU A 552 0.23 23.66 29.93
C LEU A 552 1.44 24.56 30.18
N ALA A 553 1.98 24.51 31.40
CA ALA A 553 3.26 25.11 31.70
C ALA A 553 4.08 24.28 32.70
N GLY A 554 5.40 24.50 32.71
CA GLY A 554 6.29 23.90 33.70
C GLY A 554 6.02 24.45 35.11
N PHE A 555 6.35 23.69 36.14
CA PHE A 555 6.13 24.08 37.55
C PHE A 555 6.64 25.49 37.89
N SER A 556 7.87 25.82 37.47
CA SER A 556 8.46 27.14 37.70
C SER A 556 7.83 28.23 36.83
N ALA A 557 7.35 27.90 35.63
CA ALA A 557 6.71 28.86 34.74
C ALA A 557 5.35 29.31 35.29
N TRP A 558 4.57 28.40 35.87
CA TRP A 558 3.33 28.75 36.59
C TRP A 558 3.59 29.79 37.68
N LYS A 559 4.64 29.57 38.47
CA LYS A 559 5.00 30.47 39.57
C LYS A 559 5.56 31.81 39.08
N ASN A 560 6.44 31.79 38.10
CA ASN A 560 7.24 32.95 37.71
C ASN A 560 6.55 33.82 36.65
N ASN A 561 5.79 33.23 35.73
CA ASN A 561 5.22 33.93 34.56
C ASN A 561 3.73 34.21 34.73
N PHE A 562 3.02 33.37 35.49
CA PHE A 562 1.57 33.41 35.61
C PHE A 562 1.06 33.73 37.02
N GLU A 563 1.96 33.87 38.01
CA GLU A 563 1.60 34.10 39.43
C GLU A 563 0.66 33.01 40.01
N ARG A 564 0.78 31.77 39.52
CA ARG A 564 -0.01 30.60 39.98
C ARG A 564 0.90 29.51 40.55
N ASN A 565 0.41 28.72 41.49
CA ASN A 565 1.14 27.60 42.09
C ASN A 565 0.44 26.28 41.77
N VAL A 566 1.21 25.24 41.48
CA VAL A 566 0.67 23.88 41.30
C VAL A 566 0.16 23.37 42.64
N MET A 567 -1.08 22.89 42.68
CA MET A 567 -1.71 22.36 43.88
C MET A 567 -0.98 21.10 44.39
N ARG A 568 -0.91 20.95 45.71
CA ARG A 568 -0.19 19.84 46.35
C ARG A 568 -0.85 18.49 46.02
N GLY A 569 -0.05 17.54 45.54
CA GLY A 569 -0.51 16.18 45.22
C GLY A 569 -0.89 15.96 43.75
N GLN A 570 -0.92 17.01 42.94
CA GLN A 570 -1.18 16.92 41.50
C GLN A 570 -0.04 16.19 40.76
N LYS A 571 -0.41 15.36 39.78
CA LYS A 571 0.54 14.60 38.97
C LYS A 571 0.88 15.38 37.70
N GLY A 572 2.17 15.54 37.42
CA GLY A 572 2.63 16.26 36.23
C GLY A 572 2.62 15.39 34.97
N ILE A 573 2.13 15.97 33.88
CA ILE A 573 2.06 15.43 32.53
C ILE A 573 3.48 15.36 31.96
N LYS A 574 3.88 14.20 31.46
CA LYS A 574 5.24 13.95 30.94
C LYS A 574 5.31 14.34 29.48
N ILE A 575 6.22 15.25 29.13
CA ILE A 575 6.51 15.66 27.74
C ILE A 575 8.01 15.58 27.46
N ILE A 576 8.36 15.55 26.17
CA ILE A 576 9.74 15.54 25.69
C ILE A 576 10.14 16.99 25.38
N ALA A 577 11.18 17.48 26.05
CA ALA A 577 11.70 18.83 25.84
C ALA A 577 13.17 18.81 25.40
N PRO A 578 13.59 19.75 24.53
CA PRO A 578 14.98 19.92 24.18
C PRO A 578 15.77 20.34 25.44
N SER A 579 16.92 19.71 25.62
CA SER A 579 17.91 20.00 26.66
C SER A 579 19.30 19.89 26.05
N PRO A 580 19.64 20.74 25.06
CA PRO A 580 20.93 20.71 24.43
C PRO A 580 22.03 20.91 25.46
N TYR A 581 23.15 20.21 25.31
CA TYR A 581 24.32 20.39 26.14
C TYR A 581 25.52 20.79 25.29
N LYS A 582 26.36 21.64 25.86
CA LYS A 582 27.56 22.14 25.19
C LYS A 582 28.73 21.21 25.51
N ILE A 583 29.39 20.70 24.48
CA ILE A 583 30.68 20.04 24.62
C ILE A 583 31.75 20.98 24.06
N LYS A 584 32.87 21.11 24.78
CA LYS A 584 34.07 21.73 24.24
C LYS A 584 34.83 20.67 23.46
N GLN A 585 34.90 20.83 22.14
CA GLN A 585 35.64 19.93 21.26
C GLN A 585 36.83 20.68 20.69
N GLU A 586 38.02 20.08 20.80
CA GLU A 586 39.21 20.59 20.12
C GLU A 586 39.04 20.31 18.63
N MET A 587 38.74 21.37 17.86
CA MET A 587 38.68 21.30 16.41
C MET A 587 39.94 21.95 15.85
N GLN A 588 40.46 21.42 14.76
CA GLN A 588 41.59 22.05 14.07
C GLN A 588 41.14 23.43 13.57
N LYS A 589 41.94 24.46 13.85
CA LYS A 589 41.64 25.84 13.46
C LYS A 589 41.79 25.94 11.94
N ILE A 590 40.67 25.96 11.23
CA ILE A 590 40.63 26.07 9.78
C ILE A 590 40.63 27.55 9.39
N ASP A 591 41.48 27.93 8.45
CA ASP A 591 41.54 29.30 7.93
C ASP A 591 40.25 29.59 7.12
N PRO A 592 39.48 30.65 7.46
CA PRO A 592 38.19 30.96 6.82
C PRO A 592 38.25 31.15 5.31
N HIS A 593 39.42 31.43 4.74
CA HIS A 593 39.58 31.68 3.31
C HIS A 593 40.11 30.48 2.52
N THR A 594 40.84 29.56 3.17
CA THR A 594 41.52 28.45 2.47
C THR A 594 40.95 27.07 2.81
N GLN A 595 40.05 26.98 3.80
CA GLN A 595 39.46 25.72 4.30
C GLN A 595 40.48 24.64 4.70
N LYS A 596 41.76 24.99 4.89
CA LYS A 596 42.81 24.08 5.37
C LYS A 596 43.15 24.34 6.84
N PRO A 597 43.54 23.31 7.61
CA PRO A 597 44.00 23.46 8.99
C PRO A 597 45.22 24.39 9.05
N ILE A 598 45.18 25.41 9.90
CA ILE A 598 46.33 26.29 10.15
C ILE A 598 47.38 25.45 10.89
N ILE A 599 48.49 25.17 10.20
CA ILE A 599 49.63 24.45 10.77
C ILE A 599 50.49 25.46 11.53
N GLY A 600 50.70 25.20 12.82
CA GLY A 600 51.59 26.02 13.66
C GLY A 600 53.05 25.88 13.24
N LYS A 601 53.93 26.74 13.77
CA LYS A 601 55.37 26.75 13.44
C LYS A 601 56.12 25.42 13.71
N ASP A 602 55.45 24.48 14.36
CA ASP A 602 55.99 23.21 14.81
C ASP A 602 55.54 22.03 13.92
N GLY A 603 54.83 22.32 12.81
CA GLY A 603 54.36 21.31 11.86
C GLY A 603 53.11 20.53 12.30
N LYS A 604 52.44 20.95 13.38
CA LYS A 604 51.17 20.36 13.87
C LYS A 604 49.98 21.31 13.68
N PRO A 605 48.77 20.80 13.38
CA PRO A 605 47.56 21.62 13.27
C PRO A 605 47.28 22.35 14.60
N VAL A 606 47.06 23.65 14.56
CA VAL A 606 46.66 24.44 15.73
C VAL A 606 45.21 24.06 16.07
N THR A 607 44.96 23.51 17.25
CA THR A 607 43.61 23.21 17.75
C THR A 607 43.00 24.43 18.47
N GLU A 608 41.73 24.69 18.22
CA GLU A 608 40.92 25.71 18.91
C GLU A 608 39.76 25.01 19.61
N GLU A 609 39.57 25.27 20.91
CA GLU A 609 38.41 24.78 21.65
C GLU A 609 37.15 25.48 21.14
N LYS A 610 36.28 24.77 20.41
CA LYS A 610 34.98 25.29 19.98
C LYS A 610 33.87 24.65 20.82
N GLU A 611 33.00 25.47 21.41
CA GLU A 611 31.78 25.01 22.06
C GLU A 611 30.77 24.57 20.98
N ILE A 612 30.59 23.26 20.82
CA ILE A 612 29.53 22.68 19.97
C ILE A 612 28.33 22.37 20.85
N THR A 613 27.15 22.82 20.41
CA THR A 613 25.88 22.55 21.10
C THR A 613 25.26 21.28 20.50
N ILE A 614 25.22 20.19 21.26
CA ILE A 614 24.62 18.93 20.82
C ILE A 614 23.13 18.94 21.16
N PRO A 615 22.23 18.73 20.20
CA PRO A 615 20.80 18.59 20.46
C PRO A 615 20.56 17.31 21.27
N ALA A 616 19.97 17.45 22.45
CA ALA A 616 19.58 16.35 23.30
C ALA A 616 18.17 16.59 23.83
N TYR A 617 17.47 15.52 24.20
CA TYR A 617 16.11 15.58 24.70
C TYR A 617 16.03 14.97 26.08
N LYS A 618 15.14 15.52 26.92
CA LYS A 618 14.85 14.97 28.24
C LYS A 618 13.35 14.98 28.49
N VAL A 619 12.91 14.05 29.32
CA VAL A 619 11.53 14.04 29.82
C VAL A 619 11.39 15.09 30.92
N VAL A 620 10.45 16.02 30.73
CA VAL A 620 10.08 17.04 31.73
C VAL A 620 8.62 16.86 32.16
N SER A 621 8.25 17.47 33.28
CA SER A 621 6.87 17.46 33.77
C SER A 621 6.26 18.85 33.64
N VAL A 622 5.11 18.91 32.97
CA VAL A 622 4.25 20.10 32.86
C VAL A 622 2.93 19.86 33.59
N PHE A 623 2.21 20.93 33.88
CA PHE A 623 0.95 20.89 34.61
C PHE A 623 -0.08 21.73 33.87
N ASP A 624 -1.32 21.25 33.87
CA ASP A 624 -2.45 21.98 33.32
C ASP A 624 -2.94 23.08 34.26
N VAL A 625 -3.56 24.14 33.72
CA VAL A 625 -4.14 25.23 34.50
C VAL A 625 -5.11 24.75 35.58
N SER A 626 -5.90 23.70 35.32
CA SER A 626 -6.81 23.08 36.31
C SER A 626 -6.09 22.49 37.52
N GLN A 627 -4.78 22.25 37.41
CA GLN A 627 -3.92 21.73 38.47
C GLN A 627 -3.24 22.84 39.28
N THR A 628 -3.56 24.11 39.01
CA THR A 628 -2.94 25.27 39.63
C THR A 628 -3.94 26.17 40.33
N GLU A 629 -3.51 26.83 41.39
CA GLU A 629 -4.25 27.85 42.13
C GLU A 629 -3.51 29.19 42.08
N GLY A 630 -4.22 30.30 41.95
CA GLY A 630 -3.63 31.64 41.90
C GLY A 630 -4.48 32.62 41.11
N LYS A 631 -3.85 33.71 40.67
CA LYS A 631 -4.51 34.80 39.94
C LYS A 631 -5.18 34.30 38.66
N GLU A 632 -6.41 34.75 38.41
CA GLU A 632 -7.12 34.45 37.16
C GLU A 632 -6.29 34.92 35.97
N LEU A 633 -6.15 34.03 34.98
CA LEU A 633 -5.45 34.35 33.74
C LEU A 633 -6.35 35.30 32.93
N PRO A 634 -5.79 36.27 32.17
CA PRO A 634 -6.57 36.98 31.16
C PRO A 634 -7.20 35.94 30.22
N ASP A 635 -8.43 36.18 29.75
CA ASP A 635 -9.02 35.37 28.69
C ASP A 635 -8.14 35.48 27.44
N ILE A 636 -7.33 34.44 27.22
CA ILE A 636 -6.60 34.19 25.97
C ILE A 636 -7.35 33.07 25.20
N ALA A 637 -8.63 32.88 25.50
CA ALA A 637 -9.51 32.18 24.58
C ALA A 637 -9.69 33.14 23.40
N VAL A 638 -9.28 32.71 22.21
CA VAL A 638 -9.94 33.17 20.98
C VAL A 638 -11.44 33.05 21.30
N ASP A 639 -12.20 34.15 21.26
CA ASP A 639 -13.64 34.14 21.57
C ASP A 639 -14.22 32.91 20.86
N GLU A 640 -14.68 31.89 21.62
CA GLU A 640 -15.30 30.71 21.03
C GLU A 640 -16.44 31.25 20.17
N LEU A 641 -16.40 31.01 18.86
CA LEU A 641 -17.49 31.36 17.96
C LEU A 641 -18.60 30.37 18.27
N THR A 642 -19.38 30.69 19.30
CA THR A 642 -20.47 29.87 19.82
C THR A 642 -21.61 29.83 18.82
N GLY A 643 -21.50 28.95 17.80
CA GLY A 643 -22.61 28.44 16.98
C GLY A 643 -23.44 29.44 16.15
N ASP A 644 -23.31 30.73 16.38
CA ASP A 644 -23.86 31.83 15.60
C ASP A 644 -22.66 32.72 15.27
N VAL A 645 -22.33 32.83 13.99
CA VAL A 645 -21.03 33.36 13.57
C VAL A 645 -21.13 34.89 13.54
N ASP A 646 -21.22 35.51 14.74
CA ASP A 646 -21.34 36.97 14.95
C ASP A 646 -20.26 37.78 14.20
N ARG A 647 -19.19 37.10 13.74
CA ARG A 647 -18.06 37.66 12.96
C ARG A 647 -17.78 36.89 11.67
N TYR A 648 -18.79 36.23 11.08
CA TYR A 648 -18.66 35.39 9.87
C TYR A 648 -17.88 36.07 8.77
N LYS A 649 -18.23 37.32 8.47
CA LYS A 649 -17.62 38.08 7.37
C LYS A 649 -16.12 38.30 7.59
N ASP A 650 -15.72 38.62 8.81
CA ASP A 650 -14.31 38.87 9.14
C ASP A 650 -13.52 37.56 9.18
N PHE A 651 -14.15 36.50 9.68
CA PHE A 651 -13.56 35.17 9.72
C PHE A 651 -13.41 34.57 8.32
N PHE A 652 -14.45 34.65 7.49
CA PHE A 652 -14.41 34.22 6.09
C PHE A 652 -13.40 35.04 5.28
N ALA A 653 -13.28 36.36 5.52
CA ALA A 653 -12.24 37.18 4.89
C ALA A 653 -10.83 36.79 5.36
N ALA A 654 -10.64 36.41 6.62
CA ALA A 654 -9.37 35.85 7.11
C ALA A 654 -9.07 34.49 6.49
N LEU A 655 -10.09 33.66 6.28
CA LEU A 655 -10.01 32.36 5.64
C LEU A 655 -9.67 32.47 4.15
N GLU A 656 -10.32 33.37 3.40
CA GLU A 656 -10.01 33.68 2.00
C GLU A 656 -8.54 34.12 1.84
N LYS A 657 -8.04 34.96 2.75
CA LYS A 657 -6.62 35.36 2.77
C LYS A 657 -5.66 34.23 3.12
N THR A 658 -6.15 33.21 3.81
CA THR A 658 -5.36 32.03 4.19
C THR A 658 -5.32 30.99 3.07
N SER A 659 -6.35 30.97 2.21
CA SER A 659 -6.42 30.06 1.08
C SER A 659 -5.24 30.25 0.11
N PRO A 660 -4.56 29.17 -0.32
CA PRO A 660 -3.51 29.27 -1.32
C PRO A 660 -4.04 29.65 -2.72
N VAL A 661 -5.33 29.45 -2.95
CA VAL A 661 -6.03 29.64 -4.23
C VAL A 661 -7.31 30.47 -4.06
N PRO A 662 -7.81 31.15 -5.11
CA PRO A 662 -9.05 31.91 -5.02
C PRO A 662 -10.25 31.01 -4.65
N ILE A 663 -11.11 31.52 -3.76
CA ILE A 663 -12.40 30.89 -3.42
C ILE A 663 -13.50 31.59 -4.22
N ALA A 664 -14.37 30.81 -4.86
CA ALA A 664 -15.52 31.30 -5.60
C ALA A 664 -16.79 30.57 -5.16
N PHE A 665 -17.91 31.28 -5.20
CA PHE A 665 -19.24 30.70 -5.03
C PHE A 665 -19.86 30.44 -6.39
N GLU A 666 -20.44 29.26 -6.56
CA GLU A 666 -21.18 28.87 -7.76
C GLU A 666 -22.30 27.88 -7.40
N ASN A 667 -23.29 27.75 -8.28
CA ASN A 667 -24.34 26.76 -8.10
C ASN A 667 -23.81 25.39 -8.57
N ILE A 668 -23.47 24.53 -7.60
CA ILE A 668 -22.94 23.19 -7.87
C ILE A 668 -24.12 22.23 -8.01
N GLU A 669 -24.33 21.70 -9.21
CA GLU A 669 -25.34 20.66 -9.46
C GLU A 669 -24.83 19.32 -8.91
N GLY A 670 -25.66 18.63 -8.11
CA GLY A 670 -25.29 17.38 -7.43
C GLY A 670 -25.23 17.50 -5.90
N GLY A 671 -24.88 16.41 -5.21
CA GLY A 671 -24.84 16.35 -3.74
C GLY A 671 -23.60 16.99 -3.08
N SER A 672 -22.69 17.58 -3.86
CA SER A 672 -21.44 18.16 -3.33
C SER A 672 -21.64 19.57 -2.77
N HIS A 673 -20.95 19.86 -1.67
CA HIS A 673 -20.95 21.18 -1.03
C HIS A 673 -19.82 22.09 -1.54
N GLY A 674 -18.76 21.53 -2.12
CA GLY A 674 -17.62 22.27 -2.66
C GLY A 674 -16.57 21.33 -3.25
N TYR A 675 -15.60 21.89 -3.97
CA TYR A 675 -14.48 21.14 -4.50
C TYR A 675 -13.29 22.04 -4.83
N TYR A 676 -12.08 21.47 -4.76
CA TYR A 676 -10.86 22.06 -5.29
C TYR A 676 -10.64 21.70 -6.77
N HIS A 677 -10.60 22.69 -7.65
CA HIS A 677 -10.34 22.51 -9.07
C HIS A 677 -8.83 22.51 -9.36
N LEU A 678 -8.29 21.34 -9.74
CA LEU A 678 -6.85 21.12 -9.96
C LEU A 678 -6.25 21.95 -11.12
N GLU A 679 -6.98 22.09 -12.23
CA GLU A 679 -6.49 22.81 -13.41
C GLU A 679 -6.55 24.33 -13.25
N ASP A 680 -7.73 24.86 -12.91
CA ASP A 680 -7.95 26.29 -12.67
C ASP A 680 -7.28 26.83 -11.40
N LYS A 681 -6.79 25.95 -10.51
CA LYS A 681 -6.22 26.29 -9.20
C LYS A 681 -7.16 27.23 -8.44
N ARG A 682 -8.40 26.79 -8.22
CA ARG A 682 -9.45 27.54 -7.49
C ARG A 682 -10.29 26.60 -6.63
N ILE A 683 -10.90 27.13 -5.58
CA ILE A 683 -11.90 26.44 -4.76
C ILE A 683 -13.29 26.93 -5.16
N ALA A 684 -14.19 25.99 -5.42
CA ALA A 684 -15.61 26.25 -5.67
C ALA A 684 -16.43 25.82 -4.45
N ILE A 685 -17.34 26.68 -4.00
CA ILE A 685 -18.26 26.41 -2.88
C ILE A 685 -19.69 26.62 -3.34
N ASN A 686 -20.58 25.72 -2.95
CA ASN A 686 -21.99 25.80 -3.35
C ASN A 686 -22.68 27.04 -2.77
N GLU A 687 -23.46 27.73 -3.60
CA GLU A 687 -24.25 28.89 -3.21
C GLU A 687 -25.43 28.52 -2.27
N GLY A 688 -25.71 29.40 -1.29
CA GLY A 688 -26.90 29.27 -0.45
C GLY A 688 -26.79 28.32 0.75
N MET A 689 -25.59 27.78 1.04
CA MET A 689 -25.33 27.00 2.25
C MET A 689 -25.33 27.84 3.54
N SER A 690 -25.49 27.20 4.69
CA SER A 690 -25.34 27.87 5.99
C SER A 690 -23.91 28.38 6.19
N GLU A 691 -23.75 29.41 7.01
CA GLU A 691 -22.44 30.00 7.32
C GLU A 691 -21.47 28.95 7.89
N LEU A 692 -21.93 28.11 8.83
CA LEU A 692 -21.14 27.02 9.41
C LEU A 692 -20.71 25.99 8.35
N GLN A 693 -21.65 25.54 7.50
CA GLN A 693 -21.36 24.57 6.45
C GLN A 693 -20.39 25.14 5.42
N THR A 694 -20.52 26.43 5.11
CA THR A 694 -19.62 27.15 4.21
C THR A 694 -18.20 27.21 4.77
N LEU A 695 -18.03 27.49 6.07
CA LEU A 695 -16.71 27.48 6.71
C LEU A 695 -16.09 26.08 6.73
N LYS A 696 -16.87 25.07 7.14
CA LYS A 696 -16.45 23.66 7.12
C LYS A 696 -15.92 23.29 5.74
N THR A 697 -16.73 23.53 4.71
CA THR A 697 -16.41 23.17 3.32
C THR A 697 -15.19 23.94 2.83
N ALA A 698 -15.12 25.26 3.07
CA ALA A 698 -13.99 26.07 2.68
C ALA A 698 -12.67 25.59 3.31
N ILE A 699 -12.67 25.26 4.60
CA ILE A 699 -11.47 24.78 5.29
C ILE A 699 -11.05 23.40 4.75
N HIS A 700 -12.01 22.51 4.47
CA HIS A 700 -11.76 21.20 3.85
C HIS A 700 -11.09 21.35 2.48
N GLU A 701 -11.64 22.20 1.61
CA GLU A 701 -11.08 22.44 0.29
C GLU A 701 -9.73 23.17 0.33
N ILE A 702 -9.50 24.06 1.31
CA ILE A 702 -8.18 24.66 1.55
C ILE A 702 -7.17 23.59 1.97
N ALA A 703 -7.58 22.62 2.78
CA ALA A 703 -6.72 21.52 3.17
C ALA A 703 -6.34 20.67 1.94
N HIS A 704 -7.30 20.38 1.05
CA HIS A 704 -7.03 19.73 -0.24
C HIS A 704 -6.07 20.54 -1.12
N ALA A 705 -6.34 21.83 -1.31
CA ALA A 705 -5.49 22.70 -2.12
C ALA A 705 -4.06 22.86 -1.56
N LYS A 706 -3.88 22.68 -0.24
CA LYS A 706 -2.57 22.85 0.42
C LYS A 706 -1.78 21.55 0.52
N LEU A 707 -2.45 20.42 0.74
CA LEU A 707 -1.82 19.12 0.94
C LEU A 707 -1.71 18.31 -0.35
N HIS A 708 -2.69 18.45 -1.24
CA HIS A 708 -2.93 17.51 -2.34
C HIS A 708 -2.92 18.19 -3.70
N ASP A 709 -2.24 19.34 -3.82
CA ASP A 709 -2.07 20.02 -5.09
C ASP A 709 -1.15 19.23 -6.03
N ILE A 710 -1.52 19.17 -7.31
CA ILE A 710 -0.79 18.44 -8.35
C ILE A 710 -0.21 19.46 -9.33
N ASP A 711 1.11 19.43 -9.54
CA ASP A 711 1.72 20.16 -10.66
C ASP A 711 1.44 19.39 -11.96
N LEU A 712 0.52 19.91 -12.77
CA LEU A 712 0.11 19.31 -14.06
C LEU A 712 1.23 19.33 -15.12
N ASN A 713 2.29 20.12 -14.91
CA ASN A 713 3.44 20.18 -15.82
C ASN A 713 4.59 19.28 -15.40
N ALA A 714 4.51 18.62 -14.25
CA ALA A 714 5.50 17.65 -13.82
C ALA A 714 5.24 16.28 -14.47
N PRO A 715 6.28 15.51 -14.84
CA PRO A 715 6.10 14.17 -15.38
C PRO A 715 5.29 13.27 -14.43
N LYS A 716 4.35 12.47 -14.96
CA LYS A 716 3.44 11.60 -14.17
C LYS A 716 4.16 10.69 -13.17
N ASP A 717 5.41 10.33 -13.45
CA ASP A 717 6.24 9.45 -12.60
C ASP A 717 6.95 10.17 -11.42
N GLU A 718 6.84 11.50 -11.32
CA GLU A 718 7.56 12.30 -10.31
C GLU A 718 6.73 12.68 -9.08
N GLN A 719 5.42 12.44 -9.08
CA GLN A 719 4.54 12.73 -7.95
C GLN A 719 3.96 11.42 -7.39
N PRO A 720 4.56 10.84 -6.32
CA PRO A 720 3.95 9.73 -5.62
C PRO A 720 2.59 10.19 -5.09
N ARG A 721 1.51 9.68 -5.70
CA ARG A 721 0.15 10.00 -5.30
C ARG A 721 -0.16 9.28 -3.99
N VAL A 722 -0.45 10.05 -2.95
CA VAL A 722 -1.08 9.49 -1.75
C VAL A 722 -2.48 9.00 -2.14
N ASP A 723 -2.86 7.81 -1.66
CA ASP A 723 -4.16 7.23 -1.94
C ASP A 723 -5.29 8.18 -1.52
N ARG A 724 -6.40 8.16 -2.27
CA ARG A 724 -7.51 9.10 -2.07
C ARG A 724 -8.06 9.10 -0.64
N ARG A 725 -8.13 7.94 0.03
CA ARG A 725 -8.65 7.84 1.40
C ARG A 725 -7.77 8.60 2.37
N THR A 726 -6.45 8.48 2.26
CA THR A 726 -5.53 9.28 3.07
C THR A 726 -5.71 10.76 2.80
N ARG A 727 -5.93 11.14 1.53
CA ARG A 727 -6.17 12.55 1.20
C ARG A 727 -7.41 13.12 1.89
N GLU A 728 -8.53 12.38 1.83
CA GLU A 728 -9.77 12.78 2.51
C GLU A 728 -9.64 12.73 4.04
N VAL A 729 -9.01 11.68 4.60
CA VAL A 729 -8.77 11.58 6.06
C VAL A 729 -7.93 12.77 6.53
N GLU A 730 -6.89 13.13 5.79
CA GLU A 730 -6.04 14.26 6.12
C GLU A 730 -6.80 15.59 6.02
N ALA A 731 -7.54 15.81 4.93
CA ALA A 731 -8.32 17.02 4.72
C ALA A 731 -9.43 17.19 5.78
N GLU A 732 -10.20 16.14 6.04
CA GLU A 732 -11.28 16.15 7.04
C GLU A 732 -10.72 16.34 8.46
N SER A 733 -9.59 15.70 8.78
CA SER A 733 -8.95 15.85 10.10
C SER A 733 -8.39 17.25 10.32
N VAL A 734 -7.84 17.87 9.27
CA VAL A 734 -7.43 19.26 9.30
C VAL A 734 -8.65 20.17 9.49
N ALA A 735 -9.71 19.97 8.70
CA ALA A 735 -10.93 20.76 8.78
C ALA A 735 -11.58 20.69 10.18
N TYR A 736 -11.71 19.48 10.72
CA TYR A 736 -12.20 19.26 12.08
C TYR A 736 -11.34 19.99 13.12
N THR A 737 -10.02 19.87 13.03
CA THR A 737 -9.10 20.47 14.01
C THR A 737 -9.18 21.99 14.01
N VAL A 738 -9.25 22.60 12.82
CA VAL A 738 -9.38 24.05 12.64
C VAL A 738 -10.76 24.51 13.13
N CYS A 739 -11.85 23.84 12.75
CA CYS A 739 -13.20 24.18 13.21
C CYS A 739 -13.31 24.10 14.74
N GLN A 740 -12.81 23.02 15.32
CA GLN A 740 -12.80 22.79 16.77
C GLN A 740 -11.97 23.84 17.52
N HIS A 741 -10.89 24.37 16.92
CA HIS A 741 -10.08 25.43 17.51
C HIS A 741 -10.88 26.73 17.71
N TYR A 742 -11.75 27.05 16.74
CA TYR A 742 -12.59 28.26 16.78
C TYR A 742 -13.94 28.05 17.49
N GLY A 743 -14.19 26.85 18.05
CA GLY A 743 -15.45 26.54 18.74
C GLY A 743 -16.64 26.32 17.81
N LEU A 744 -16.40 26.13 16.51
CA LEU A 744 -17.46 25.80 15.54
C LEU A 744 -17.99 24.40 15.83
N ASP A 745 -19.32 24.22 15.75
CA ASP A 745 -19.94 22.92 16.03
C ASP A 745 -19.44 21.86 15.04
N THR A 746 -18.81 20.82 15.58
CA THR A 746 -18.29 19.67 14.83
C THR A 746 -19.02 18.37 15.19
N SER A 747 -20.22 18.45 15.76
CA SER A 747 -21.02 17.30 16.17
C SER A 747 -21.36 16.35 15.01
N ASP A 748 -21.53 16.89 13.81
CA ASP A 748 -21.82 16.13 12.57
C ASP A 748 -20.61 15.38 11.98
N TYR A 749 -19.38 15.59 12.49
CA TYR A 749 -18.19 14.86 12.00
C TYR A 749 -18.10 13.46 12.62
N SER A 750 -18.22 12.42 11.77
CA SER A 750 -18.05 11.01 12.13
C SER A 750 -16.78 10.41 11.49
N PHE A 751 -15.78 10.13 12.33
CA PHE A 751 -14.52 9.50 11.92
C PHE A 751 -14.59 7.95 11.86
N GLY A 752 -15.78 7.37 11.69
CA GLY A 752 -15.99 5.90 11.71
C GLY A 752 -15.16 5.13 10.69
N TYR A 753 -14.70 5.80 9.64
CA TYR A 753 -13.81 5.24 8.60
C TYR A 753 -12.31 5.24 9.00
N VAL A 754 -11.89 5.94 10.06
CA VAL A 754 -10.46 6.07 10.43
C VAL A 754 -9.87 4.74 10.91
N ALA A 755 -10.65 3.94 11.63
CA ALA A 755 -10.25 2.58 12.02
C ALA A 755 -10.02 1.70 10.78
N GLY A 756 -10.92 1.80 9.79
CA GLY A 756 -10.77 1.18 8.48
C GLY A 756 -9.53 1.68 7.75
N TRP A 757 -9.35 3.00 7.63
CA TRP A 757 -8.20 3.65 6.97
C TRP A 757 -6.85 3.21 7.56
N SER A 758 -6.77 3.02 8.87
CA SER A 758 -5.54 2.60 9.56
C SER A 758 -5.21 1.11 9.41
N SER A 759 -6.19 0.28 9.07
CA SER A 759 -6.05 -1.17 9.01
C SER A 759 -5.12 -1.58 7.87
N GLY A 760 -4.08 -2.35 8.18
CA GLY A 760 -3.11 -2.84 7.19
C GLY A 760 -2.01 -1.85 6.81
N ARG A 761 -1.99 -0.63 7.36
CA ARG A 761 -0.91 0.35 7.14
C ARG A 761 0.22 0.18 8.14
N GLU A 762 1.44 0.49 7.69
CA GLU A 762 2.61 0.55 8.55
C GLU A 762 2.51 1.72 9.54
N LEU A 763 3.04 1.54 10.76
CA LEU A 763 3.01 2.58 11.79
C LEU A 763 3.74 3.86 11.36
N SER A 764 4.74 3.75 10.48
CA SER A 764 5.48 4.87 9.89
C SER A 764 4.60 5.75 9.00
N GLU A 765 3.77 5.16 8.14
CA GLU A 765 2.82 5.87 7.26
C GLU A 765 1.79 6.64 8.08
N LEU A 766 1.21 5.97 9.07
CA LEU A 766 0.24 6.56 9.97
C LEU A 766 0.83 7.72 10.80
N LYS A 767 2.08 7.58 11.27
CA LYS A 767 2.82 8.66 11.92
C LYS A 767 3.06 9.84 10.98
N SER A 768 3.38 9.57 9.71
CA SER A 768 3.59 10.60 8.69
C SER A 768 2.31 11.40 8.44
N SER A 769 1.19 10.72 8.22
CA SER A 769 -0.10 11.36 7.98
C SER A 769 -0.54 12.23 9.17
N LEU A 770 -0.40 11.74 10.41
CA LEU A 770 -0.70 12.52 11.60
C LEU A 770 0.19 13.77 11.76
N GLU A 771 1.47 13.69 11.37
CA GLU A 771 2.36 14.87 11.37
C GLU A 771 1.95 15.86 10.27
N THR A 772 1.56 15.39 9.09
CA THR A 772 1.00 16.21 8.00
C THR A 772 -0.24 16.95 8.48
N ILE A 773 -1.21 16.25 9.09
CA ILE A 773 -2.43 16.83 9.64
C ILE A 773 -2.09 17.91 10.67
N ARG A 774 -1.23 17.58 11.65
CA ARG A 774 -0.82 18.54 12.69
C ARG A 774 -0.18 19.78 12.08
N SER A 775 0.74 19.61 11.14
CA SER A 775 1.47 20.71 10.51
C SER A 775 0.53 21.61 9.69
N ALA A 776 -0.34 21.01 8.89
CA ALA A 776 -1.29 21.74 8.07
C ALA A 776 -2.32 22.50 8.92
N ALA A 777 -2.91 21.85 9.92
CA ALA A 777 -3.85 22.49 10.84
C ALA A 777 -3.19 23.65 11.60
N ALA A 778 -1.96 23.46 12.10
CA ALA A 778 -1.23 24.53 12.79
C ALA A 778 -0.96 25.73 11.87
N GLU A 779 -0.60 25.49 10.61
CA GLU A 779 -0.34 26.57 9.65
C GLU A 779 -1.62 27.33 9.27
N ILE A 780 -2.73 26.61 9.06
CA ILE A 780 -4.04 27.22 8.76
C ILE A 780 -4.52 28.04 9.96
N ILE A 781 -4.50 27.48 11.18
CA ILE A 781 -4.89 28.20 12.41
C ILE A 781 -4.05 29.47 12.60
N ASN A 782 -2.72 29.34 12.54
CA ASN A 782 -1.83 30.50 12.73
C ASN A 782 -2.04 31.58 11.65
N SER A 783 -2.35 31.17 10.40
CA SER A 783 -2.61 32.10 9.30
C SER A 783 -3.96 32.81 9.45
N ILE A 784 -5.01 32.08 9.81
CA ILE A 784 -6.32 32.66 10.11
C ILE A 784 -6.20 33.63 11.29
N ASP A 785 -5.54 33.24 12.38
CA ASP A 785 -5.34 34.09 13.57
C ASP A 785 -4.60 35.40 13.23
N ALA A 786 -3.54 35.31 12.43
CA ALA A 786 -2.79 36.48 11.99
C ALA A 786 -3.64 37.42 11.12
N ASN A 787 -4.33 36.86 10.12
CA ASN A 787 -5.20 37.61 9.22
C ASN A 787 -6.39 38.24 9.96
N PHE A 788 -7.00 37.50 10.89
CA PHE A 788 -8.13 37.95 11.69
C PHE A 788 -7.72 39.08 12.64
N ALA A 789 -6.57 38.97 13.31
CA ALA A 789 -6.04 40.04 14.15
C ALA A 789 -5.69 41.32 13.36
N GLU A 790 -5.25 41.19 12.10
CA GLU A 790 -5.04 42.34 11.22
C GLU A 790 -6.35 43.02 10.81
N LEU A 791 -7.37 42.24 10.46
CA LEU A 791 -8.70 42.75 10.12
C LEU A 791 -9.32 43.50 11.32
N GLN A 792 -9.21 42.96 12.54
CA GLN A 792 -9.66 43.62 13.75
C GLN A 792 -8.95 44.96 13.98
N LYS A 793 -7.61 45.00 13.87
CA LYS A 793 -6.84 46.24 14.01
C LYS A 793 -7.22 47.29 12.95
N ALA A 794 -7.59 46.88 11.74
CA ALA A 794 -8.04 47.79 10.70
C ALA A 794 -9.42 48.39 11.03
N GLN A 795 -10.37 47.55 11.49
CA GLN A 795 -11.68 48.01 11.94
C GLN A 795 -11.60 48.92 13.15
N ASP A 796 -10.78 48.59 14.15
CA ASP A 796 -10.56 49.42 15.33
C ASP A 796 -10.00 50.79 14.93
N LYS A 797 -9.05 50.84 13.97
CA LYS A 797 -8.52 52.11 13.45
C LYS A 797 -9.56 52.93 12.69
N GLU A 798 -10.44 52.31 11.91
CA GLU A 798 -11.54 53.00 11.21
C GLU A 798 -12.60 53.52 12.19
N GLN A 799 -12.93 52.74 13.24
CA GLN A 799 -13.85 53.16 14.29
C GLN A 799 -13.26 54.27 15.17
N THR A 800 -11.95 54.22 15.47
CA THR A 800 -11.26 55.27 16.24
C THR A 800 -11.08 56.55 15.41
N ALA A 801 -10.81 56.45 14.11
CA ALA A 801 -10.74 57.59 13.20
C ALA A 801 -12.13 58.24 12.95
N GLY A 802 -13.21 57.46 13.05
CA GLY A 802 -14.58 57.96 12.95
C GLY A 802 -15.10 58.73 14.18
N GLN A 803 -14.42 58.62 15.33
CA GLN A 803 -14.80 59.29 16.58
C GLN A 803 -14.04 60.59 16.87
N GLU A 804 -12.98 60.90 16.13
CA GLU A 804 -12.33 62.22 16.19
C GLU A 804 -12.94 63.18 15.14
N GLN A 805 -14.11 63.72 15.46
CA GLN A 805 -14.54 65.01 14.89
C GLN A 805 -14.28 66.14 15.88
N PRO A 806 -13.46 67.14 15.53
CA PRO A 806 -13.55 68.46 16.12
C PRO A 806 -14.63 69.28 15.39
N THR A 807 -15.70 69.59 16.11
CA THR A 807 -16.54 70.78 15.91
C THR A 807 -15.71 72.07 15.90
N ARG A 808 -15.68 72.80 14.76
CA ARG A 808 -16.15 74.20 14.61
C ARG A 808 -15.73 74.85 13.29
N GLU A 809 -16.75 75.12 12.47
CA GLU A 809 -17.09 76.36 11.76
C GLU A 809 -16.01 77.22 11.06
N GLY A 810 -16.22 77.45 9.76
CA GLY A 810 -15.75 78.66 9.06
C GLY A 810 -15.87 78.59 7.53
N GLN A 811 -16.91 79.24 6.99
CA GLN A 811 -17.20 79.69 5.61
C GLN A 811 -15.96 79.87 4.68
N GLU A 812 -15.98 79.66 3.36
CA GLU A 812 -16.81 80.34 2.34
C GLU A 812 -16.46 79.79 0.93
N ALA A 813 -17.30 80.07 -0.08
CA ALA A 813 -17.23 79.52 -1.44
C ALA A 813 -16.40 80.35 -2.46
N ALA A 814 -15.66 79.64 -3.34
CA ALA A 814 -15.27 79.93 -4.74
C ALA A 814 -14.49 81.25 -5.08
N PRO A 815 -13.88 81.42 -6.29
CA PRO A 815 -13.21 80.51 -7.26
C PRO A 815 -11.75 80.97 -7.60
N GLN A 816 -11.10 80.31 -8.58
CA GLN A 816 -9.74 80.56 -9.14
C GLN A 816 -9.38 82.03 -9.46
N PRO A 817 -8.07 82.36 -9.57
CA PRO A 817 -7.53 82.72 -10.90
C PRO A 817 -6.06 82.33 -11.20
N GLU A 818 -5.69 82.63 -12.44
CA GLU A 818 -4.52 82.28 -13.26
C GLU A 818 -3.10 82.72 -12.82
N ALA A 819 -2.15 82.11 -13.51
CA ALA A 819 -0.70 82.29 -13.66
C ALA A 819 -0.10 83.73 -13.64
N PRO A 820 1.25 83.83 -13.73
CA PRO A 820 1.78 84.34 -15.00
C PRO A 820 3.05 83.64 -15.53
N LYS A 821 3.15 83.62 -16.87
CA LYS A 821 4.35 83.35 -17.72
C LYS A 821 5.28 84.59 -17.71
N LYS A 822 6.52 84.65 -18.24
CA LYS A 822 7.01 84.30 -19.59
C LYS A 822 8.47 84.78 -19.79
N ALA A 823 9.22 84.15 -20.69
CA ALA A 823 10.09 84.75 -21.75
C ALA A 823 10.83 83.61 -22.50
N ASP A 824 10.33 83.10 -23.63
CA ASP A 824 10.50 83.55 -25.04
C ASP A 824 11.97 83.50 -25.54
N THR A 825 12.32 82.65 -26.51
CA THR A 825 12.31 82.91 -27.97
C THR A 825 12.79 81.61 -28.69
N ALA A 826 12.51 81.23 -29.94
CA ALA A 826 11.71 81.70 -31.06
C ALA A 826 11.65 80.56 -32.13
N GLY A 827 10.67 80.59 -33.04
CA GLY A 827 10.79 79.97 -34.38
C GLY A 827 9.74 78.92 -34.77
N LYS A 828 8.75 79.32 -35.58
CA LYS A 828 7.83 78.45 -36.33
C LYS A 828 8.50 77.97 -37.63
N GLU A 829 8.17 76.75 -38.07
CA GLU A 829 7.52 76.39 -39.36
C GLU A 829 7.87 74.96 -39.81
N LYS A 830 6.82 74.17 -40.11
CA LYS A 830 6.80 73.04 -41.06
C LYS A 830 6.21 73.61 -42.37
N PRO A 831 6.31 72.98 -43.57
CA PRO A 831 6.95 71.70 -43.94
C PRO A 831 7.74 71.72 -45.30
N GLU A 832 8.68 70.80 -45.54
CA GLU A 832 8.85 70.01 -46.79
C GLU A 832 10.14 69.15 -46.82
N ALA A 833 9.97 67.94 -47.36
CA ALA A 833 10.86 66.91 -47.94
C ALA A 833 12.40 66.82 -47.69
N ALA A 834 12.80 65.61 -47.23
CA ALA A 834 14.06 64.83 -47.41
C ALA A 834 15.35 65.33 -46.70
N PRO A 835 16.18 64.45 -46.08
CA PRO A 835 16.70 63.19 -46.63
C PRO A 835 16.65 61.96 -45.69
N LYS A 836 16.89 60.77 -46.26
CA LYS A 836 17.06 59.49 -45.56
C LYS A 836 18.29 59.57 -44.61
N GLU A 837 18.05 59.59 -43.31
CA GLU A 837 19.07 59.24 -42.31
C GLU A 837 19.16 57.72 -42.18
N ALA A 838 20.38 57.21 -42.15
CA ALA A 838 20.71 55.80 -42.12
C ALA A 838 20.19 55.14 -40.84
N PHE A 839 19.54 53.99 -40.99
CA PHE A 839 19.11 53.15 -39.88
C PHE A 839 20.32 52.71 -39.04
N THR A 840 20.41 53.18 -37.80
CA THR A 840 21.38 52.68 -36.82
C THR A 840 20.74 51.53 -36.05
N PRO A 841 21.21 50.28 -36.19
CA PRO A 841 20.64 49.15 -35.46
C PRO A 841 20.86 49.34 -33.95
N GLU A 842 19.77 49.53 -33.20
CA GLU A 842 19.79 49.48 -31.74
C GLU A 842 19.75 48.01 -31.27
N THR A 843 20.66 47.66 -30.35
CA THR A 843 20.70 46.35 -29.70
C THR A 843 19.90 46.37 -28.39
N ILE A 844 18.94 45.46 -28.26
CA ILE A 844 18.04 45.30 -27.12
C ILE A 844 18.38 43.99 -26.39
N TYR A 845 18.63 44.05 -25.08
CA TYR A 845 18.91 42.85 -24.26
C TYR A 845 17.66 42.34 -23.55
N ARG A 846 17.43 41.01 -23.56
CA ARG A 846 16.36 40.35 -22.79
C ARG A 846 16.88 39.15 -22.02
N VAL A 847 16.35 38.98 -20.80
CA VAL A 847 16.53 37.77 -19.98
C VAL A 847 15.35 36.85 -20.22
N ARG A 848 15.60 35.58 -20.51
CA ARG A 848 14.56 34.54 -20.66
C ARG A 848 14.94 33.29 -19.86
N ARG A 849 13.94 32.46 -19.56
CA ARG A 849 14.20 31.12 -18.98
C ARG A 849 14.99 30.29 -19.98
N ASN A 850 16.00 29.57 -19.50
CA ASN A 850 16.83 28.71 -20.34
C ASN A 850 16.10 27.38 -20.60
N PRO A 851 15.71 27.07 -21.83
CA PRO A 851 15.00 25.82 -22.14
C PRO A 851 15.94 24.61 -22.25
N TYR A 852 17.26 24.81 -22.12
CA TYR A 852 18.28 23.77 -22.33
C TYR A 852 19.00 23.33 -21.04
N SER A 853 18.52 23.72 -19.85
CA SER A 853 19.13 23.29 -18.58
C SER A 853 18.16 23.38 -17.39
N ASP A 854 18.05 22.27 -16.64
CA ASP A 854 17.26 22.17 -15.40
C ASP A 854 18.06 22.53 -14.14
N SER A 855 19.35 22.89 -14.30
CA SER A 855 20.19 23.30 -13.18
C SER A 855 19.78 24.67 -12.65
N ARG A 856 19.62 24.77 -11.32
CA ARG A 856 19.33 26.05 -10.61
C ARG A 856 20.34 27.14 -10.97
N GLU A 857 21.59 26.75 -11.22
CA GLU A 857 22.69 27.64 -11.57
C GLU A 857 22.64 28.16 -13.02
N ASN A 858 21.89 27.51 -13.93
CA ASN A 858 21.79 27.84 -15.36
C ASN A 858 20.36 28.13 -15.85
N SER A 859 19.43 28.43 -14.93
CA SER A 859 17.99 28.54 -15.18
C SER A 859 17.56 29.66 -16.14
N HIS A 860 18.39 30.67 -16.38
CA HIS A 860 18.07 31.82 -17.23
C HIS A 860 19.22 32.16 -18.20
N LEU A 861 18.88 32.72 -19.37
CA LEU A 861 19.84 33.19 -20.37
C LEU A 861 19.62 34.67 -20.69
N LEU A 862 20.71 35.40 -20.90
CA LEU A 862 20.75 36.79 -21.33
C LEU A 862 21.10 36.84 -22.82
N GLN A 863 20.21 37.40 -23.65
CA GLN A 863 20.34 37.40 -25.11
C GLN A 863 20.16 38.79 -25.71
N ALA A 864 20.99 39.13 -26.70
CA ALA A 864 20.93 40.37 -27.45
C ALA A 864 19.98 40.25 -28.66
N TYR A 865 19.29 41.33 -29.01
CA TYR A 865 18.38 41.43 -30.16
C TYR A 865 18.72 42.67 -30.96
N VAL A 866 18.93 42.54 -32.28
CA VAL A 866 19.29 43.67 -33.14
C VAL A 866 18.06 44.13 -33.89
N THR A 867 17.70 45.40 -33.77
CA THR A 867 16.59 45.98 -34.55
C THR A 867 16.96 46.01 -36.04
N GLN A 868 16.00 45.68 -36.91
CA GLN A 868 16.16 45.73 -38.37
C GLN A 868 15.37 46.91 -38.98
N GLU A 869 15.72 47.31 -40.21
CA GLU A 869 15.11 48.43 -40.96
C GLU A 869 13.56 48.38 -41.08
N ASN A 870 12.94 47.22 -40.86
CA ASN A 870 11.50 47.01 -40.91
C ASN A 870 10.79 47.13 -39.53
N GLY A 871 11.50 47.53 -38.47
CA GLY A 871 10.97 47.64 -37.11
C GLY A 871 10.83 46.30 -36.36
N ARG A 872 11.26 45.17 -36.94
CA ARG A 872 11.30 43.86 -36.27
C ARG A 872 12.69 43.60 -35.68
N ALA A 873 12.73 43.07 -34.47
CA ALA A 873 13.97 42.72 -33.78
C ALA A 873 14.41 41.30 -34.18
N LYS A 874 15.63 41.16 -34.72
CA LYS A 874 16.25 39.86 -35.03
C LYS A 874 16.94 39.32 -33.77
N MET A 875 16.70 38.05 -33.46
CA MET A 875 17.36 37.34 -32.36
C MET A 875 18.87 37.26 -32.62
N GLY A 876 19.67 37.70 -31.65
CA GLY A 876 21.13 37.70 -31.67
C GLY A 876 21.73 36.74 -30.63
N ASP A 877 23.02 36.91 -30.34
CA ASP A 877 23.82 35.98 -29.54
C ASP A 877 23.37 35.89 -28.06
N VAL A 878 23.49 34.69 -27.50
CA VAL A 878 23.41 34.46 -26.05
C VAL A 878 24.72 34.94 -25.42
N LEU A 879 24.62 35.86 -24.46
CA LEU A 879 25.77 36.50 -23.82
C LEU A 879 26.18 35.81 -22.52
N TYR A 880 25.22 35.24 -21.77
CA TYR A 880 25.45 34.60 -20.47
C TYR A 880 24.31 33.62 -20.15
N THR A 881 24.62 32.49 -19.51
CA THR A 881 23.62 31.59 -18.89
C THR A 881 23.91 31.49 -17.39
N GLY A 882 22.89 31.63 -16.55
CA GLY A 882 23.09 31.63 -15.11
C GLY A 882 21.81 31.76 -14.29
N THR A 883 21.95 32.16 -13.02
CA THR A 883 20.81 32.49 -12.16
C THR A 883 20.08 33.76 -12.66
N PRO A 884 18.77 33.91 -12.39
CA PRO A 884 17.99 35.07 -12.82
C PRO A 884 18.51 36.38 -12.24
N GLU A 885 19.03 36.35 -11.02
CA GLU A 885 19.62 37.50 -10.32
C GLU A 885 20.87 38.00 -11.03
N LYS A 886 21.80 37.08 -11.39
CA LYS A 886 23.02 37.44 -12.11
C LYS A 886 22.75 37.92 -13.53
N CYS A 887 21.77 37.31 -14.22
CA CYS A 887 21.34 37.75 -15.54
C CYS A 887 20.73 39.17 -15.51
N ARG A 888 19.97 39.53 -14.47
CA ARG A 888 19.41 40.88 -14.29
C ARG A 888 20.48 41.90 -13.93
N GLU A 889 21.45 41.53 -13.10
CA GLU A 889 22.59 42.38 -12.74
C GLU A 889 23.44 42.73 -13.98
N LEU A 890 23.84 41.72 -14.76
CA LEU A 890 24.62 41.91 -15.99
C LEU A 890 23.84 42.68 -17.06
N MET A 891 22.53 42.48 -17.15
CA MET A 891 21.66 43.28 -18.03
C MET A 891 21.56 44.75 -17.59
N GLY A 892 21.55 45.02 -16.29
CA GLY A 892 21.62 46.37 -15.75
C GLY A 892 22.92 47.08 -16.13
N GLN A 893 24.05 46.37 -16.01
CA GLN A 893 25.39 46.88 -16.35
C GLN A 893 25.60 47.09 -17.86
N LEU A 894 24.98 46.26 -18.71
CA LEU A 894 24.95 46.47 -20.16
C LEU A 894 24.09 47.67 -20.57
N LYS A 895 23.00 47.94 -19.84
CA LYS A 895 22.12 49.10 -20.11
C LYS A 895 22.70 50.42 -19.58
N SER A 896 23.48 50.38 -18.49
CA SER A 896 24.20 51.56 -17.97
C SER A 896 25.47 51.89 -18.77
N GLY A 897 25.93 50.98 -19.63
CA GLY A 897 27.17 51.13 -20.40
C GLY A 897 28.45 50.86 -19.59
N GLU A 898 28.32 50.28 -18.40
CA GLU A 898 29.46 49.92 -17.54
C GLU A 898 30.21 48.67 -18.02
N LEU A 899 29.53 47.80 -18.77
CA LEU A 899 30.08 46.54 -19.29
C LEU A 899 29.73 46.37 -20.77
N THR A 900 30.64 45.82 -21.58
CA THR A 900 30.36 45.50 -22.99
C THR A 900 29.91 44.04 -23.18
N GLU A 901 29.27 43.73 -24.30
CA GLU A 901 28.88 42.34 -24.64
C GLU A 901 30.09 41.36 -24.62
N GLY A 902 31.28 41.85 -24.98
CA GLY A 902 32.51 41.06 -24.97
C GLY A 902 33.00 40.72 -23.56
N ASP A 903 32.85 41.64 -22.61
CA ASP A 903 33.26 41.45 -21.22
C ASP A 903 32.36 40.40 -20.52
N VAL A 904 31.06 40.41 -20.83
CA VAL A 904 30.10 39.42 -20.32
C VAL A 904 30.43 38.01 -20.83
N LYS A 905 30.76 37.87 -22.12
CA LYS A 905 31.20 36.59 -22.70
C LYS A 905 32.52 36.10 -22.11
N GLN A 906 33.47 36.99 -21.82
CA GLN A 906 34.73 36.63 -21.17
C GLN A 906 34.55 36.20 -19.71
N LEU A 907 33.68 36.87 -18.96
CA LEU A 907 33.30 36.47 -17.60
C LEU A 907 32.65 35.08 -17.59
N TYR A 908 31.79 34.80 -18.58
CA TYR A 908 31.17 33.49 -18.75
C TYR A 908 32.18 32.39 -19.09
N ALA A 909 33.07 32.63 -20.06
CA ALA A 909 34.12 31.68 -20.43
C ALA A 909 35.08 31.37 -19.26
N LYS A 910 35.44 32.39 -18.48
CA LYS A 910 36.30 32.24 -17.30
C LYS A 910 35.61 31.47 -16.16
N ALA A 911 34.29 31.64 -16.00
CA ALA A 911 33.50 30.85 -15.06
C ALA A 911 33.41 29.37 -15.48
N GLN A 912 33.30 29.08 -16.79
CA GLN A 912 33.31 27.72 -17.32
C GLN A 912 34.68 27.03 -17.21
N GLU A 913 35.79 27.73 -17.48
CA GLU A 913 37.14 27.19 -17.31
C GLU A 913 37.45 26.87 -15.83
N THR A 914 36.97 27.68 -14.90
CA THR A 914 37.15 27.45 -13.45
C THR A 914 36.32 26.24 -12.97
N ALA A 915 35.20 25.93 -13.64
CA ALA A 915 34.35 24.78 -13.35
C ALA A 915 34.88 23.46 -13.95
N GLN A 916 35.73 23.51 -15.00
CA GLN A 916 36.32 22.31 -15.62
C GLN A 916 37.60 21.82 -14.92
N THR A 917 38.26 22.63 -14.10
CA THR A 917 39.53 22.24 -13.42
C THR A 917 39.38 21.60 -12.04
N THR A 918 38.16 21.37 -11.54
CA THR A 918 37.87 20.84 -10.18
C THR A 918 37.32 19.41 -10.16
N GLY A 919 37.57 18.63 -11.22
CA GLY A 919 36.94 17.31 -11.44
C GLY A 919 37.69 16.04 -10.97
N GLN A 920 38.74 16.12 -10.13
CA GLN A 920 39.52 14.91 -9.76
C GLN A 920 39.75 14.65 -8.26
N ASP A 921 39.10 15.36 -7.35
CA ASP A 921 39.08 15.02 -5.92
C ASP A 921 37.67 15.25 -5.36
N LYS A 922 36.73 14.35 -5.68
CA LYS A 922 35.44 14.28 -4.99
C LYS A 922 35.31 12.88 -4.41
N ASP A 923 35.18 12.80 -3.10
CA ASP A 923 34.84 11.56 -2.42
C ASP A 923 33.50 11.03 -3.00
N THR A 924 33.41 9.74 -3.24
CA THR A 924 32.24 9.07 -3.85
C THR A 924 31.93 7.79 -3.10
N PHE A 925 30.71 7.27 -3.24
CA PHE A 925 30.36 5.92 -2.80
C PHE A 925 29.65 5.17 -3.92
N SER A 926 29.79 3.84 -3.93
CA SER A 926 29.23 2.94 -4.92
C SER A 926 28.56 1.76 -4.25
N ILE A 927 27.42 1.31 -4.78
CA ILE A 927 26.62 0.19 -4.25
C ILE A 927 26.63 -0.96 -5.25
N TYR A 928 26.98 -2.14 -4.76
CA TYR A 928 27.06 -3.38 -5.51
C TYR A 928 26.07 -4.39 -4.96
N GLN A 929 25.28 -5.03 -5.84
CA GLN A 929 24.28 -6.04 -5.46
C GLN A 929 24.53 -7.34 -6.22
N ILE A 930 24.11 -8.48 -5.65
CA ILE A 930 24.33 -9.81 -6.24
C ILE A 930 23.52 -9.97 -7.53
N LYS A 931 24.14 -10.50 -8.59
CA LYS A 931 23.50 -10.71 -9.90
C LYS A 931 22.29 -11.65 -9.83
N GLY A 932 21.33 -11.41 -10.72
CA GLY A 932 20.18 -12.29 -10.97
C GLY A 932 20.56 -13.61 -11.68
N GLY A 933 20.54 -14.76 -10.99
CA GLY A 933 20.69 -16.08 -11.63
C GLY A 933 20.67 -17.26 -10.64
N ASP A 934 20.54 -18.49 -11.16
CA ASP A 934 20.56 -19.72 -10.33
C ASP A 934 21.93 -19.97 -9.67
N GLU A 935 23.01 -19.51 -10.30
CA GLU A 935 24.40 -19.66 -9.81
C GLU A 935 24.69 -18.86 -8.53
N THR A 936 23.94 -17.77 -8.28
CA THR A 936 24.13 -16.90 -7.11
C THR A 936 23.05 -17.05 -6.04
N ARG A 937 22.12 -18.00 -6.22
CA ARG A 937 20.97 -18.19 -5.33
C ARG A 937 21.36 -18.44 -3.87
N ASP A 938 22.42 -19.20 -3.66
CA ASP A 938 22.85 -19.64 -2.33
C ASP A 938 23.68 -18.56 -1.58
N PHE A 939 23.98 -17.42 -2.23
CA PHE A 939 24.70 -16.29 -1.62
C PHE A 939 23.77 -15.16 -1.16
N ARG A 940 22.50 -15.17 -1.56
CA ARG A 940 21.56 -14.07 -1.28
C ARG A 940 21.08 -14.11 0.16
N PHE A 941 21.08 -12.96 0.82
CA PHE A 941 20.66 -12.78 2.21
C PHE A 941 21.45 -13.61 3.23
N GLU A 942 22.66 -14.05 2.87
CA GLU A 942 23.50 -14.87 3.74
C GLU A 942 24.41 -13.98 4.60
N PRO A 943 24.37 -14.07 5.94
CA PRO A 943 25.29 -13.34 6.82
C PRO A 943 26.75 -13.72 6.55
N TYR A 944 27.66 -12.76 6.73
CA TYR A 944 29.05 -12.92 6.35
C TYR A 944 29.73 -14.12 7.03
N ASP A 945 29.44 -14.36 8.31
CA ASP A 945 30.01 -15.49 9.07
C ASP A 945 29.60 -16.86 8.50
N ARG A 946 28.39 -16.98 7.94
CA ARG A 946 27.93 -18.24 7.34
C ARG A 946 28.50 -18.41 5.93
N LEU A 947 28.66 -17.32 5.18
CA LEU A 947 29.32 -17.31 3.87
C LEU A 947 30.78 -17.78 4.00
N GLN A 948 31.50 -17.32 5.02
CA GLN A 948 32.86 -17.79 5.34
C GLN A 948 32.87 -19.25 5.83
N ALA A 949 31.93 -19.66 6.69
CA ALA A 949 31.84 -21.04 7.17
C ALA A 949 31.54 -22.07 6.06
N ALA A 950 30.89 -21.63 4.97
CA ALA A 950 30.67 -22.42 3.77
C ALA A 950 31.88 -22.46 2.81
N GLY A 951 32.98 -21.78 3.15
CA GLY A 951 34.19 -21.70 2.33
C GLY A 951 34.11 -20.76 1.14
N ASN A 952 33.10 -19.87 1.11
CA ASN A 952 32.88 -18.93 0.02
C ASN A 952 33.45 -17.54 0.37
N VAL A 953 33.83 -16.78 -0.66
CA VAL A 953 34.40 -15.43 -0.54
C VAL A 953 33.53 -14.44 -1.30
N VAL A 954 33.48 -13.19 -0.84
CA VAL A 954 32.76 -12.09 -1.51
C VAL A 954 33.52 -11.67 -2.77
N ASP A 955 33.28 -12.40 -3.87
CA ASP A 955 33.90 -12.14 -5.17
C ASP A 955 33.13 -11.07 -5.96
N LYS A 956 33.83 -10.00 -6.36
CA LYS A 956 33.28 -8.90 -7.17
C LYS A 956 32.62 -9.38 -8.48
N ALA A 957 33.03 -10.52 -9.05
CA ALA A 957 32.43 -11.07 -10.26
C ALA A 957 30.94 -11.44 -10.12
N ASN A 958 30.51 -11.77 -8.89
CA ASN A 958 29.13 -12.15 -8.57
C ASN A 958 28.21 -10.93 -8.34
N TYR A 959 28.78 -9.73 -8.35
CA TYR A 959 28.08 -8.48 -8.06
C TYR A 959 28.00 -7.60 -9.29
N GLU A 960 26.95 -6.81 -9.35
CA GLU A 960 26.72 -5.76 -10.34
C GLU A 960 26.76 -4.41 -9.65
N LEU A 961 27.43 -3.42 -10.26
CA LEU A 961 27.41 -2.05 -9.80
C LEU A 961 26.05 -1.45 -10.14
N VAL A 962 25.25 -1.15 -9.13
CA VAL A 962 23.87 -0.68 -9.35
C VAL A 962 23.74 0.83 -9.15
N TYR A 963 24.71 1.44 -8.44
CA TYR A 963 24.66 2.87 -8.16
C TYR A 963 26.01 3.46 -7.76
N SER A 964 26.26 4.72 -8.12
CA SER A 964 27.43 5.48 -7.69
C SER A 964 27.10 6.97 -7.58
N ALA A 965 27.51 7.62 -6.47
CA ALA A 965 27.23 9.04 -6.25
C ALA A 965 28.32 9.75 -5.42
N PRO A 966 28.39 11.10 -5.48
CA PRO A 966 29.27 11.88 -4.61
C PRO A 966 28.94 11.66 -3.13
N LEU A 967 29.98 11.52 -2.32
CA LEU A 967 29.88 11.42 -0.88
C LEU A 967 29.93 12.82 -0.27
N ALA A 968 28.87 13.21 0.44
CA ALA A 968 28.86 14.49 1.14
C ALA A 968 29.74 14.43 2.40
N PRO A 969 30.41 15.53 2.79
CA PRO A 969 31.21 15.57 4.01
C PRO A 969 30.35 15.19 5.23
N GLU A 970 30.84 14.30 6.09
CA GLU A 970 30.16 13.73 7.28
C GLU A 970 29.10 12.64 7.02
N THR A 971 28.94 12.13 5.79
CA THR A 971 28.01 11.00 5.51
C THR A 971 28.57 9.68 6.03
N SER A 972 27.87 9.02 6.96
CA SER A 972 28.24 7.69 7.49
C SER A 972 27.71 6.54 6.62
N LEU A 973 28.21 5.32 6.83
CA LEU A 973 27.67 4.11 6.18
C LEU A 973 26.20 3.89 6.56
N GLU A 974 25.83 4.25 7.78
CA GLU A 974 24.46 4.20 8.29
C GLU A 974 23.56 5.23 7.62
N ASP A 975 24.08 6.41 7.26
CA ASP A 975 23.32 7.40 6.48
C ASP A 975 23.10 6.92 5.05
N ILE A 976 24.10 6.23 4.45
CA ILE A 976 23.93 5.56 3.16
C ILE A 976 22.90 4.44 3.30
N TYR A 977 23.00 3.58 4.31
CA TYR A 977 22.00 2.54 4.59
C TYR A 977 20.59 3.12 4.70
N THR A 978 20.44 4.20 5.45
CA THR A 978 19.16 4.88 5.70
C THR A 978 18.63 5.47 4.40
N ARG A 979 19.48 6.14 3.62
CA ARG A 979 19.10 6.72 2.34
C ARG A 979 18.61 5.65 1.36
N PHE A 980 19.33 4.53 1.20
CA PHE A 980 18.94 3.45 0.27
C PHE A 980 17.99 2.40 0.87
N ASN A 981 17.32 2.73 1.99
CA ASN A 981 16.21 1.95 2.53
C ASN A 981 14.96 2.81 2.84
N ILE A 982 15.12 4.13 2.99
CA ILE A 982 14.05 5.06 3.39
C ILE A 982 13.83 6.17 2.35
N ASP A 983 14.90 6.67 1.71
CA ASP A 983 14.85 7.84 0.81
C ASP A 983 15.74 7.62 -0.42
N HIS A 984 15.34 6.66 -1.26
CA HIS A 984 16.15 6.21 -2.40
C HIS A 984 16.35 7.36 -3.40
N PRO A 985 17.58 7.60 -3.89
CA PRO A 985 17.80 8.54 -4.99
C PRO A 985 17.01 8.14 -6.24
N LYS A 986 16.46 9.12 -6.97
CA LYS A 986 15.61 8.89 -8.17
C LYS A 986 16.30 8.07 -9.27
N ASP A 987 17.63 8.13 -9.36
CA ASP A 987 18.49 7.41 -10.30
C ASP A 987 18.95 6.02 -9.80
N PHE A 988 18.56 5.63 -8.58
CA PHE A 988 18.81 4.28 -8.05
C PHE A 988 17.84 3.26 -8.67
N LYS A 989 18.38 2.24 -9.35
CA LYS A 989 17.59 1.17 -10.00
C LYS A 989 17.77 -0.21 -9.36
N GLY A 990 18.44 -0.27 -8.21
CA GLY A 990 18.63 -1.49 -7.42
C GLY A 990 17.53 -1.73 -6.39
N HIS A 991 17.60 -2.86 -5.69
CA HIS A 991 16.74 -3.11 -4.54
C HIS A 991 17.25 -2.39 -3.28
N SER A 992 16.41 -2.31 -2.25
CA SER A 992 16.81 -1.79 -0.94
C SER A 992 18.06 -2.48 -0.39
N LEU A 993 18.92 -1.70 0.29
CA LEU A 993 20.20 -2.19 0.79
C LEU A 993 19.98 -3.28 1.86
N SER A 994 20.35 -4.51 1.55
CA SER A 994 19.98 -5.71 2.32
C SER A 994 21.19 -6.59 2.62
N VAL A 995 21.02 -7.59 3.50
CA VAL A 995 22.08 -8.56 3.81
C VAL A 995 22.57 -9.17 2.50
N SER A 996 23.89 -9.23 2.30
CA SER A 996 24.56 -9.62 1.05
C SER A 996 24.88 -8.53 0.02
N ASP A 997 24.53 -7.26 0.27
CA ASP A 997 24.99 -6.14 -0.56
C ASP A 997 26.36 -5.60 -0.13
N VAL A 998 27.08 -4.92 -1.03
CA VAL A 998 28.39 -4.31 -0.74
C VAL A 998 28.42 -2.82 -1.08
N VAL A 999 28.86 -1.99 -0.13
CA VAL A 999 29.07 -0.55 -0.28
C VAL A 999 30.57 -0.25 -0.36
N VAL A 1000 31.01 0.37 -1.44
CA VAL A 1000 32.40 0.83 -1.63
C VAL A 1000 32.47 2.34 -1.44
N LEU A 1001 33.29 2.79 -0.50
CA LEU A 1001 33.57 4.21 -0.26
C LEU A 1001 34.92 4.58 -0.87
N HIS A 1002 34.94 5.61 -1.71
CA HIS A 1002 36.13 6.28 -2.20
C HIS A 1002 36.30 7.59 -1.43
N GLN A 1003 37.17 7.59 -0.41
CA GLN A 1003 37.40 8.76 0.45
C GLN A 1003 38.89 9.07 0.53
N ASN A 1004 39.28 10.33 0.30
CA ASN A 1004 40.67 10.80 0.38
C ASN A 1004 41.65 9.97 -0.49
N GLY A 1005 41.19 9.47 -1.63
CA GLY A 1005 41.98 8.64 -2.55
C GLY A 1005 42.18 7.18 -2.09
N GLN A 1006 41.42 6.70 -1.11
CA GLN A 1006 41.44 5.32 -0.65
C GLN A 1006 40.06 4.66 -0.78
N ASP A 1007 40.01 3.47 -1.40
CA ASP A 1007 38.82 2.65 -1.51
C ASP A 1007 38.67 1.72 -0.30
N THR A 1008 37.47 1.67 0.28
CA THR A 1008 37.11 0.69 1.31
C THR A 1008 35.76 0.04 0.97
N ALA A 1009 35.69 -1.29 1.01
CA ALA A 1009 34.48 -2.06 0.74
C ALA A 1009 33.86 -2.61 2.03
N HIS A 1010 32.54 -2.49 2.16
CA HIS A 1010 31.77 -2.84 3.35
C HIS A 1010 30.56 -3.70 2.97
N TYR A 1011 30.52 -4.93 3.48
CA TYR A 1011 29.42 -5.89 3.31
C TYR A 1011 28.30 -5.58 4.30
N VAL A 1012 27.06 -5.58 3.82
CA VAL A 1012 25.86 -5.40 4.64
C VAL A 1012 25.53 -6.73 5.32
N ASP A 1013 25.64 -6.75 6.65
CA ASP A 1013 25.38 -7.94 7.47
C ASP A 1013 24.04 -7.80 8.22
N SER A 1014 23.57 -8.88 8.83
CA SER A 1014 22.35 -8.92 9.65
C SER A 1014 22.31 -7.87 10.77
N VAL A 1015 23.48 -7.38 11.20
CA VAL A 1015 23.64 -6.26 12.13
C VAL A 1015 24.83 -5.40 11.68
N GLY A 1016 24.54 -4.30 10.98
CA GLY A 1016 25.55 -3.30 10.58
C GLY A 1016 26.40 -3.71 9.37
N PHE A 1017 27.63 -3.20 9.32
CA PHE A 1017 28.54 -3.38 8.19
C PHE A 1017 29.83 -4.08 8.59
N ARG A 1018 30.36 -4.92 7.70
CA ARG A 1018 31.65 -5.60 7.88
C ARG A 1018 32.59 -5.31 6.73
N GLN A 1019 33.82 -4.90 7.04
CA GLN A 1019 34.79 -4.53 6.01
C GLN A 1019 35.29 -5.78 5.26
N VAL A 1020 35.26 -5.74 3.93
CA VAL A 1020 35.62 -6.84 3.01
C VAL A 1020 36.70 -6.41 2.01
N PRO A 1021 37.97 -6.24 2.43
CA PRO A 1021 39.05 -5.76 1.57
C PRO A 1021 39.34 -6.65 0.35
N GLU A 1022 38.98 -7.94 0.39
CA GLU A 1022 39.07 -8.88 -0.73
C GLU A 1022 38.25 -8.46 -1.95
N PHE A 1023 37.15 -7.72 -1.77
CA PHE A 1023 36.27 -7.26 -2.84
C PHE A 1023 36.95 -6.28 -3.81
N LEU A 1024 38.01 -5.61 -3.38
CA LEU A 1024 38.76 -4.61 -4.15
C LEU A 1024 39.97 -5.19 -4.90
N GLN A 1025 40.24 -6.49 -4.76
CA GLN A 1025 41.38 -7.13 -5.45
C GLN A 1025 40.98 -7.53 -6.88
N GLU A 1026 41.62 -6.95 -7.90
CA GLU A 1026 41.47 -7.41 -9.30
C GLU A 1026 42.08 -8.81 -9.48
N GLN A 1027 41.24 -9.81 -9.74
CA GLN A 1027 41.72 -11.10 -10.21
C GLN A 1027 42.17 -10.99 -11.68
N LYS A 1028 43.49 -11.00 -11.89
CA LYS A 1028 44.11 -10.98 -13.22
C LYS A 1028 43.77 -12.27 -13.99
N GLN A 1029 42.97 -12.20 -15.06
CA GLN A 1029 42.76 -13.34 -15.96
C GLN A 1029 44.07 -13.72 -16.65
N LEU A 1030 44.60 -14.89 -16.33
CA LEU A 1030 45.85 -15.41 -16.89
C LEU A 1030 45.59 -15.97 -18.30
N THR A 1031 46.40 -15.57 -19.28
CA THR A 1031 46.29 -16.11 -20.66
C THR A 1031 47.13 -17.39 -20.83
N PRO A 1032 46.68 -18.37 -21.65
CA PRO A 1032 47.42 -19.63 -21.84
C PRO A 1032 48.87 -19.47 -22.33
N ASP A 1033 49.15 -18.41 -23.09
CA ASP A 1033 50.49 -18.09 -23.58
C ASP A 1033 51.46 -17.69 -22.45
N GLU A 1034 50.97 -17.01 -21.42
CA GLU A 1034 51.76 -16.53 -20.28
C GLU A 1034 52.13 -17.66 -19.29
N LEU A 1035 51.41 -18.79 -19.34
CA LEU A 1035 51.57 -19.94 -18.44
C LEU A 1035 52.07 -21.21 -19.16
N THR A 1036 52.70 -21.07 -20.31
CA THR A 1036 53.35 -22.20 -20.99
C THR A 1036 54.55 -22.70 -20.18
N THR A 1037 54.63 -24.00 -19.92
CA THR A 1037 55.72 -24.61 -19.12
C THR A 1037 57.01 -24.79 -19.92
N GLY A 1038 56.99 -24.48 -21.21
CA GLY A 1038 58.08 -24.71 -22.17
C GLY A 1038 58.18 -26.16 -22.66
N GLU A 1039 57.43 -27.09 -22.07
CA GLU A 1039 57.34 -28.47 -22.54
C GLU A 1039 56.42 -28.58 -23.75
N THR A 1040 56.74 -29.51 -24.66
CA THR A 1040 55.92 -29.80 -25.84
C THR A 1040 55.61 -31.28 -25.91
N ILE A 1041 54.38 -31.61 -26.27
CA ILE A 1041 53.97 -32.99 -26.52
C ILE A 1041 53.68 -33.18 -28.01
N GLN A 1042 54.07 -34.33 -28.54
CA GLN A 1042 53.77 -34.71 -29.91
C GLN A 1042 52.65 -35.74 -29.93
N THR A 1043 51.64 -35.47 -30.74
CA THR A 1043 50.56 -36.39 -31.06
C THR A 1043 50.56 -36.64 -32.56
N PRO A 1044 49.86 -37.67 -33.06
CA PRO A 1044 49.70 -37.91 -34.50
C PRO A 1044 49.09 -36.73 -35.27
N ARG A 1045 48.47 -35.77 -34.56
CA ARG A 1045 47.79 -34.59 -35.12
C ARG A 1045 48.57 -33.28 -34.98
N GLY A 1046 49.73 -33.29 -34.34
CA GLY A 1046 50.60 -32.11 -34.21
C GLY A 1046 51.39 -32.05 -32.90
N THR A 1047 52.26 -31.04 -32.81
CA THR A 1047 53.03 -30.70 -31.61
C THR A 1047 52.31 -29.59 -30.86
N PHE A 1048 52.05 -29.79 -29.57
CA PHE A 1048 51.32 -28.83 -28.72
C PHE A 1048 52.17 -28.43 -27.52
N HIS A 1049 52.10 -27.15 -27.13
CA HIS A 1049 52.77 -26.62 -25.95
C HIS A 1049 51.96 -26.92 -24.69
N VAL A 1050 52.63 -27.40 -23.64
CA VAL A 1050 52.01 -27.70 -22.34
C VAL A 1050 51.82 -26.41 -21.55
N THR A 1051 50.64 -26.23 -20.99
CA THR A 1051 50.34 -25.10 -20.09
C THR A 1051 50.20 -25.59 -18.66
N ALA A 1052 50.55 -24.73 -17.70
CA ALA A 1052 50.36 -24.99 -16.28
C ALA A 1052 48.90 -24.77 -15.82
N MET A 1053 48.01 -24.33 -16.71
CA MET A 1053 46.60 -24.06 -16.39
C MET A 1053 45.84 -25.37 -16.18
N SER A 1054 44.82 -25.34 -15.31
CA SER A 1054 43.88 -26.46 -15.15
C SER A 1054 42.93 -26.57 -16.35
N ARG A 1055 42.22 -27.70 -16.45
CA ARG A 1055 41.22 -27.91 -17.51
C ARG A 1055 40.11 -26.86 -17.47
N GLU A 1056 39.59 -26.57 -16.28
CA GLU A 1056 38.53 -25.57 -16.09
C GLU A 1056 39.03 -24.17 -16.46
N GLN A 1057 40.28 -23.84 -16.10
CA GLN A 1057 40.88 -22.55 -16.42
C GLN A 1057 41.10 -22.34 -17.93
N ILE A 1058 41.46 -23.38 -18.68
CA ILE A 1058 41.67 -23.26 -20.13
C ILE A 1058 40.34 -23.29 -20.91
N GLU A 1059 39.31 -23.99 -20.41
CA GLU A 1059 37.94 -23.93 -20.94
C GLU A 1059 37.34 -22.54 -20.72
N ALA A 1060 37.51 -21.94 -19.55
CA ALA A 1060 37.09 -20.57 -19.24
C ALA A 1060 37.82 -19.51 -20.11
N ALA A 1061 39.04 -19.80 -20.56
CA ALA A 1061 39.79 -18.96 -21.51
C ALA A 1061 39.34 -19.14 -22.98
N GLY A 1062 38.28 -19.91 -23.25
CA GLY A 1062 37.68 -20.09 -24.57
C GLY A 1062 38.31 -21.19 -25.43
N TYR A 1063 39.07 -22.12 -24.82
CA TYR A 1063 39.67 -23.27 -25.51
C TYR A 1063 38.92 -24.56 -25.16
N GLY A 1064 38.23 -25.13 -26.14
CA GLY A 1064 37.42 -26.34 -25.96
C GLY A 1064 38.22 -27.63 -26.11
N PHE A 1065 37.70 -28.73 -25.55
CA PHE A 1065 38.34 -30.04 -25.69
C PHE A 1065 38.38 -30.50 -27.15
N HIS A 1066 39.58 -30.84 -27.63
CA HIS A 1066 39.77 -31.33 -29.00
C HIS A 1066 40.03 -32.83 -29.06
N HIS A 1067 41.00 -33.34 -28.27
CA HIS A 1067 41.29 -34.77 -28.14
C HIS A 1067 42.28 -35.02 -27.00
N GLN A 1068 42.44 -36.28 -26.58
CA GLN A 1068 43.41 -36.70 -25.58
C GLN A 1068 44.69 -37.21 -26.26
N SER A 1069 45.84 -37.08 -25.59
CA SER A 1069 47.11 -37.68 -26.03
C SER A 1069 47.05 -39.20 -25.98
N ASP A 1070 47.85 -39.86 -26.83
CA ASP A 1070 47.84 -41.34 -26.98
C ASP A 1070 48.21 -42.08 -25.68
N ASP A 1071 48.94 -41.43 -24.76
CA ASP A 1071 49.31 -41.96 -23.45
C ASP A 1071 48.28 -41.66 -22.35
N GLY A 1072 47.18 -40.97 -22.69
CA GLY A 1072 46.09 -40.63 -21.78
C GLY A 1072 46.42 -39.52 -20.76
N LYS A 1073 47.67 -39.03 -20.73
CA LYS A 1073 48.16 -38.13 -19.68
C LYS A 1073 47.86 -36.66 -19.91
N TYR A 1074 47.53 -36.24 -21.13
CA TYR A 1074 47.28 -34.85 -21.47
C TYR A 1074 46.02 -34.70 -22.34
N LEU A 1075 45.24 -33.65 -22.07
CA LEU A 1075 44.09 -33.22 -22.85
C LEU A 1075 44.50 -32.04 -23.73
N ILE A 1076 44.26 -32.14 -25.03
CA ILE A 1076 44.51 -31.07 -25.99
C ILE A 1076 43.26 -30.19 -26.09
N MET A 1077 43.43 -28.91 -25.77
CA MET A 1077 42.38 -27.91 -25.69
C MET A 1077 42.63 -26.83 -26.75
N GLY A 1078 41.67 -26.56 -27.63
CA GLY A 1078 41.81 -25.71 -28.81
C GLY A 1078 40.61 -24.81 -29.07
N ASN A 1079 40.87 -23.65 -29.69
CA ASN A 1079 39.85 -22.65 -30.03
C ASN A 1079 39.73 -22.40 -31.55
N GLY A 1080 40.23 -23.33 -32.37
CA GLY A 1080 40.19 -23.27 -33.84
C GLY A 1080 41.39 -22.57 -34.49
N THR A 1081 42.14 -21.72 -33.77
CA THR A 1081 43.37 -21.07 -34.28
C THR A 1081 44.63 -21.47 -33.52
N ARG A 1082 44.49 -21.79 -32.23
CA ARG A 1082 45.56 -22.29 -31.36
C ARG A 1082 45.08 -23.46 -30.52
N ALA A 1083 46.03 -24.30 -30.11
CA ALA A 1083 45.77 -25.45 -29.24
C ALA A 1083 46.93 -25.70 -28.29
N PHE A 1084 46.60 -26.07 -27.06
CA PHE A 1084 47.53 -26.31 -25.98
C PHE A 1084 47.25 -27.63 -25.28
N ALA A 1085 48.26 -28.20 -24.64
CA ALA A 1085 48.15 -29.42 -23.87
C ALA A 1085 48.03 -29.13 -22.37
N VAL A 1086 47.04 -29.73 -21.70
CA VAL A 1086 46.81 -29.64 -20.26
C VAL A 1086 46.89 -31.03 -19.66
N ALA A 1087 47.52 -31.20 -18.49
CA ALA A 1087 47.59 -32.50 -17.84
C ALA A 1087 46.18 -33.04 -17.51
N ALA A 1088 45.91 -34.29 -17.87
CA ALA A 1088 44.62 -34.96 -17.65
C ALA A 1088 44.34 -35.23 -16.16
N GLU A 1089 45.39 -35.25 -15.34
CA GLU A 1089 45.34 -35.25 -13.87
C GLU A 1089 46.44 -34.29 -13.36
N GLN A 1090 46.09 -33.32 -12.52
CA GLN A 1090 47.10 -32.56 -11.77
C GLN A 1090 47.26 -33.12 -10.34
N PRO A 1091 48.51 -33.29 -9.88
CA PRO A 1091 48.80 -33.41 -8.45
C PRO A 1091 48.57 -32.04 -7.79
N GLU A 1092 47.79 -32.01 -6.70
CA GLU A 1092 47.61 -30.80 -5.88
C GLU A 1092 48.97 -30.20 -5.49
N LYS A 1093 49.29 -29.01 -6.02
CA LYS A 1093 50.44 -28.21 -5.60
C LYS A 1093 49.98 -26.89 -5.00
N ALA A 1094 49.87 -26.93 -3.67
CA ALA A 1094 50.21 -25.92 -2.67
C ALA A 1094 50.35 -24.45 -3.14
N ASN A 1095 49.36 -23.63 -2.78
CA ASN A 1095 49.46 -22.18 -2.68
C ASN A 1095 50.20 -21.81 -1.36
N PRO A 1096 51.31 -21.05 -1.38
CA PRO A 1096 52.20 -20.81 -0.23
C PRO A 1096 51.60 -19.99 0.93
N LEU A 1097 50.34 -19.56 0.86
CA LEU A 1097 49.62 -18.97 1.99
C LEU A 1097 48.91 -20.01 2.87
N LYS A 1098 48.65 -21.21 2.34
CA LYS A 1098 48.28 -22.36 3.17
C LYS A 1098 49.41 -22.74 4.12
N HIS A 1099 50.66 -22.39 3.82
CA HIS A 1099 51.80 -22.64 4.69
C HIS A 1099 51.97 -21.62 5.83
N ILE A 1100 51.26 -20.48 5.82
CA ILE A 1100 51.26 -19.56 6.97
C ILE A 1100 50.02 -19.80 7.83
N GLU A 1101 48.88 -20.14 7.25
CA GLU A 1101 47.71 -20.64 8.00
C GLU A 1101 47.94 -22.05 8.57
N ASP A 1102 48.63 -22.95 7.87
CA ASP A 1102 49.12 -24.23 8.42
C ASP A 1102 50.30 -24.04 9.41
N THR A 1103 50.79 -22.82 9.66
CA THR A 1103 51.76 -22.58 10.76
C THR A 1103 51.13 -21.90 11.97
N VAL A 1104 50.00 -21.20 11.78
CA VAL A 1104 49.27 -20.53 12.87
C VAL A 1104 48.06 -21.34 13.34
N GLU A 1105 47.34 -22.02 12.45
CA GLU A 1105 46.22 -22.92 12.81
C GLU A 1105 46.64 -24.38 13.10
N GLN A 1106 47.84 -24.82 12.67
CA GLN A 1106 48.42 -26.07 13.19
C GLN A 1106 48.99 -25.94 14.62
N ASN A 1107 48.89 -24.76 15.25
CA ASN A 1107 49.30 -24.57 16.65
C ASN A 1107 48.16 -24.36 17.65
N ASP A 1108 46.89 -24.26 17.23
CA ASP A 1108 45.75 -24.28 18.16
C ASP A 1108 44.81 -25.49 17.97
N ASN A 1109 44.71 -26.09 16.78
CA ASN A 1109 43.91 -27.32 16.60
C ASN A 1109 44.70 -28.63 16.72
N ASN A 1110 45.95 -28.53 17.17
CA ASN A 1110 46.72 -29.68 17.68
C ASN A 1110 46.69 -29.79 19.21
N PHE A 1111 45.71 -29.15 19.87
CA PHE A 1111 45.44 -29.35 21.31
C PHE A 1111 44.02 -29.80 21.69
N ASP A 1112 43.05 -29.88 20.76
CA ASP A 1112 41.68 -30.36 21.07
C ASP A 1112 41.26 -31.64 20.32
N GLY A 1113 42.20 -32.31 19.63
CA GLY A 1113 42.05 -33.70 19.15
C GLY A 1113 42.63 -34.76 20.10
N ILE A 1114 43.39 -34.34 21.12
CA ILE A 1114 43.89 -35.18 22.22
C ILE A 1114 43.61 -34.44 23.52
N ILE A 1115 42.35 -34.44 23.95
CA ILE A 1115 41.84 -34.63 25.32
C ILE A 1115 40.30 -34.57 25.23
N ASN A 1116 39.68 -35.72 24.95
CA ASN A 1116 38.40 -36.20 25.52
C ASN A 1116 37.77 -37.40 24.77
N ASN A 1117 38.58 -38.33 24.28
CA ASN A 1117 38.12 -39.70 23.97
C ASN A 1117 38.56 -40.69 25.05
N THR A 1118 38.26 -40.37 26.31
CA THR A 1118 38.36 -41.35 27.40
C THR A 1118 37.07 -42.17 27.40
N PRO A 1119 37.12 -43.50 27.15
CA PRO A 1119 35.93 -44.34 27.15
C PRO A 1119 35.28 -44.32 28.54
N THR A 1120 33.95 -44.28 28.58
CA THR A 1120 33.19 -44.27 29.83
C THR A 1120 33.28 -45.64 30.53
N VAL A 1121 33.04 -45.66 31.85
CA VAL A 1121 33.09 -46.92 32.64
C VAL A 1121 32.12 -47.96 32.07
N ASP A 1122 30.97 -47.52 31.56
CA ASP A 1122 29.95 -48.38 30.95
C ASP A 1122 30.39 -48.99 29.60
N GLU A 1123 31.20 -48.28 28.81
CA GLU A 1123 31.75 -48.78 27.54
C GLU A 1123 32.89 -49.80 27.76
N LEU A 1124 33.64 -49.67 28.85
CA LEU A 1124 34.68 -50.64 29.25
C LEU A 1124 34.06 -51.91 29.87
N GLU A 1125 32.96 -51.80 30.62
CA GLU A 1125 32.21 -52.97 31.11
C GLU A 1125 31.57 -53.78 29.97
N ALA A 1126 31.10 -53.11 28.92
CA ALA A 1126 30.55 -53.76 27.74
C ALA A 1126 31.60 -54.58 26.97
N LYS A 1127 32.85 -54.08 26.86
CA LYS A 1127 33.97 -54.78 26.20
C LYS A 1127 34.44 -56.01 26.98
N VAL A 1128 34.41 -55.95 28.32
CA VAL A 1128 34.70 -57.12 29.18
C VAL A 1128 33.62 -58.18 29.06
N LYS A 1129 32.34 -57.80 29.01
CA LYS A 1129 31.23 -58.73 28.76
C LYS A 1129 31.27 -59.36 27.37
N ALA A 1130 31.87 -58.69 26.40
CA ALA A 1130 32.09 -59.20 25.04
C ALA A 1130 33.32 -60.14 24.93
N GLY A 1131 34.06 -60.38 26.01
CA GLY A 1131 35.19 -61.30 26.04
C GLY A 1131 36.54 -60.69 25.60
N GLU A 1132 36.60 -59.37 25.48
CA GLU A 1132 37.82 -58.64 25.12
C GLU A 1132 38.62 -58.24 26.37
N THR A 1133 39.95 -58.27 26.26
CA THR A 1133 40.85 -57.92 27.37
C THR A 1133 41.03 -56.41 27.46
N ILE A 1134 40.70 -55.81 28.60
CA ILE A 1134 40.91 -54.38 28.87
C ILE A 1134 42.09 -54.13 29.82
N SER A 1135 42.74 -52.97 29.67
CA SER A 1135 43.87 -52.54 30.50
C SER A 1135 43.38 -51.89 31.80
N LEU A 1136 44.01 -52.26 32.93
CA LEU A 1136 43.76 -51.65 34.25
C LEU A 1136 44.05 -50.15 34.31
N VAL A 1137 44.91 -49.68 33.40
CA VAL A 1137 45.25 -48.25 33.28
C VAL A 1137 44.10 -47.48 32.61
N ASP A 1138 43.36 -48.11 31.70
CA ASP A 1138 42.26 -47.47 30.98
C ASP A 1138 41.01 -47.35 31.87
N LEU A 1139 40.74 -48.35 32.70
CA LEU A 1139 39.68 -48.31 33.72
C LEU A 1139 39.96 -47.23 34.80
N ALA A 1140 41.22 -47.06 35.20
CA ALA A 1140 41.61 -46.06 36.18
C ALA A 1140 41.47 -44.62 35.66
N ASN A 1141 41.72 -44.40 34.36
CA ASN A 1141 41.56 -43.11 33.72
C ASN A 1141 40.08 -42.75 33.50
N ALA A 1142 39.22 -43.72 33.15
CA ALA A 1142 37.77 -43.52 33.03
C ALA A 1142 37.09 -43.13 34.35
N VAL A 1143 37.45 -43.79 35.46
CA VAL A 1143 36.93 -43.47 36.81
C VAL A 1143 37.40 -42.09 37.30
N LYS A 1144 38.54 -41.61 36.81
CA LYS A 1144 39.08 -40.29 37.16
C LYS A 1144 38.35 -39.17 36.40
N ALA A 1145 38.00 -39.41 35.13
CA ALA A 1145 37.24 -38.49 34.29
C ALA A 1145 35.78 -38.28 34.76
N ASP A 1146 35.09 -39.35 35.21
CA ASP A 1146 33.72 -39.24 35.78
C ASP A 1146 33.68 -38.45 37.10
N LYS A 1147 34.81 -38.39 37.81
CA LYS A 1147 34.95 -37.63 39.07
C LYS A 1147 35.16 -36.13 38.83
N GLU A 1148 35.63 -35.74 37.65
CA GLU A 1148 35.89 -34.35 37.26
C GLU A 1148 34.68 -33.67 36.60
N ARG A 1149 33.82 -34.42 35.89
CA ARG A 1149 32.53 -33.91 35.34
C ARG A 1149 31.51 -33.48 36.40
N GLY A 1150 31.72 -33.84 37.67
CA GLY A 1150 30.85 -33.48 38.79
C GLY A 1150 31.13 -32.13 39.46
N LYS A 1151 32.00 -31.26 38.92
CA LYS A 1151 32.51 -30.08 39.67
C LYS A 1151 32.41 -28.69 39.01
N GLU A 1152 31.77 -28.53 37.86
CA GLU A 1152 31.39 -27.22 37.33
C GLU A 1152 29.88 -27.02 37.34
N ALA A 1153 29.35 -26.70 38.52
CA ALA A 1153 28.00 -26.16 38.69
C ALA A 1153 28.00 -25.18 39.87
N LYS A 1154 27.56 -23.92 39.64
CA LYS A 1154 27.02 -22.95 40.63
C LYS A 1154 26.67 -21.62 39.95
N PRO A 1155 25.73 -20.79 40.46
CA PRO A 1155 24.48 -21.13 41.18
C PRO A 1155 23.25 -20.35 40.63
N GLU A 1156 22.12 -21.03 40.45
CA GLU A 1156 20.84 -20.36 40.24
C GLU A 1156 20.37 -19.62 41.51
N LYS A 1157 19.96 -18.36 41.34
CA LYS A 1157 19.33 -17.55 42.38
C LYS A 1157 17.92 -18.06 42.65
N LYS A 1158 17.65 -18.26 43.94
CA LYS A 1158 16.39 -18.72 44.54
C LYS A 1158 15.17 -17.93 44.06
N PRO A 1159 14.00 -18.57 43.88
CA PRO A 1159 12.74 -17.88 43.67
C PRO A 1159 12.35 -17.07 44.91
N SER A 1160 11.70 -15.92 44.72
CA SER A 1160 11.30 -15.06 45.83
C SER A 1160 10.30 -15.76 46.76
N ILE A 1161 10.38 -15.45 48.06
CA ILE A 1161 9.49 -15.95 49.12
C ILE A 1161 8.00 -15.76 48.75
N ARG A 1162 7.67 -14.77 47.91
CA ARG A 1162 6.31 -14.47 47.44
C ARG A 1162 5.80 -15.49 46.40
N ALA A 1163 6.69 -16.07 45.60
CA ALA A 1163 6.37 -17.13 44.64
C ALA A 1163 6.18 -18.48 45.35
N GLN A 1164 7.00 -18.77 46.37
CA GLN A 1164 6.84 -19.96 47.21
C GLN A 1164 5.58 -19.88 48.09
N LEU A 1165 5.24 -18.71 48.63
CA LEU A 1165 3.97 -18.51 49.37
C LEU A 1165 2.72 -18.63 48.48
N ARG A 1166 2.81 -18.27 47.19
CA ARG A 1166 1.71 -18.45 46.23
C ARG A 1166 1.53 -19.92 45.86
N ALA A 1167 2.63 -20.63 45.58
CA ALA A 1167 2.61 -22.05 45.26
C ALA A 1167 2.16 -22.92 46.45
N ASP A 1168 2.54 -22.54 47.69
CA ASP A 1168 2.09 -23.22 48.90
C ASP A 1168 0.64 -22.87 49.26
N LYS A 1169 0.16 -21.64 48.98
CA LYS A 1169 -1.27 -21.30 49.09
C LYS A 1169 -2.14 -22.07 48.10
N GLU A 1170 -1.71 -22.23 46.86
CA GLU A 1170 -2.43 -23.03 45.85
C GLU A 1170 -2.41 -24.53 46.19
N LYS A 1171 -1.28 -25.05 46.71
CA LYS A 1171 -1.21 -26.44 47.18
C LYS A 1171 -2.04 -26.68 48.45
N ALA A 1172 -2.13 -25.71 49.36
CA ALA A 1172 -2.98 -25.78 50.54
C ALA A 1172 -4.48 -25.65 50.19
N GLN A 1173 -4.85 -24.80 49.22
CA GLN A 1173 -6.23 -24.71 48.73
C GLN A 1173 -6.66 -25.97 47.98
N LYS A 1174 -5.77 -26.58 47.18
CA LYS A 1174 -6.04 -27.87 46.50
C LYS A 1174 -6.11 -29.05 47.48
N LYS A 1175 -5.37 -29.04 48.60
CA LYS A 1175 -5.51 -30.05 49.67
C LYS A 1175 -6.79 -29.89 50.47
N ASN A 1176 -7.19 -28.66 50.82
CA ASN A 1176 -8.45 -28.39 51.54
C ASN A 1176 -9.69 -28.68 50.68
N ALA A 1177 -9.63 -28.45 49.36
CA ALA A 1177 -10.71 -28.84 48.44
C ALA A 1177 -10.86 -30.37 48.31
N LYS A 1178 -9.74 -31.11 48.37
CA LYS A 1178 -9.74 -32.58 48.29
C LYS A 1178 -10.18 -33.25 49.61
N GLN A 1179 -9.89 -32.64 50.76
CA GLN A 1179 -10.42 -33.08 52.07
C GLN A 1179 -11.91 -32.75 52.24
N LYS A 1180 -12.38 -31.57 51.79
CA LYS A 1180 -13.82 -31.24 51.81
C LYS A 1180 -14.68 -32.12 50.90
N LEU A 1181 -14.13 -32.62 49.79
CA LEU A 1181 -14.84 -33.61 48.96
C LEU A 1181 -14.83 -35.02 49.59
N GLN A 1182 -13.77 -35.41 50.30
CA GLN A 1182 -13.72 -36.72 50.96
C GLN A 1182 -14.54 -36.82 52.26
N ASP A 1183 -14.76 -35.70 52.97
CA ASP A 1183 -15.62 -35.69 54.17
C ASP A 1183 -17.13 -35.56 53.83
N LEU A 1184 -17.49 -35.10 52.63
CA LEU A 1184 -18.88 -35.05 52.16
C LEU A 1184 -19.39 -36.41 51.63
N GLU A 1185 -18.48 -37.32 51.25
CA GLU A 1185 -18.81 -38.70 50.86
C GLU A 1185 -18.80 -39.70 52.04
N ARG A 1186 -18.52 -39.22 53.26
CA ARG A 1186 -18.53 -40.02 54.50
C ARG A 1186 -19.48 -39.52 55.58
N SER A 1187 -20.43 -38.64 55.26
CA SER A 1187 -21.57 -38.28 56.11
C SER A 1187 -22.89 -38.76 55.52
#